data_AF-A0AAI9XWT5-F1
#
_entry.id   AF-A0AAI9XWT5-F1
#
_cell.length_a   1.000
_cell.length_b   1.000
_cell.length_c   1.000
_cell.angle_alpha   90.00
_cell.angle_beta   90.00
_cell.angle_gamma   90.00
#
_symmetry.space_group_name_H-M   'P 1'
#
loop_
_entity.id
_entity.type
_entity.pdbx_description
1 polymer ?
#
loop_
_entity_poly.entity_id
_entity_poly.type
_entity_poly.pdbx_seq_one_letter_code
_entity_poly.pdbx_strand_id
1 'polypeptide(L)'
;MSDLVEYSVVNVCRSDGQDNGAGYWPTPADTAAKNAKKTALEKVPRAKPQMVRLDKDDARFQEWRIKLGILLKQELSPTEGLPWLLHFPRGYWLYEKSKHLWVSGHPVKSKLYKSPQEFGLHVLWLLSGSMDRTDCRCIHCNVREMPNMEDLTVSDVPRPLPAANNTQPPSKMRKITPQIPPGVAGSPIPVPAAASTPPIAKKETPVPVPTPMAKKETPVPIPTIPSRAVPAPAPAQGPVQPKPPVQQQQQQQQQHPPQPTLATPVHPQAQAPSQGPVQPQVQQPVQQQIQQPTQQEQQVQQQPAPAPTQAQQQVQPQVHAPAPPVYQQPQFLPYPPPYGGIVAPALFRVGELVWFQISSGWRLGIVAATGIINPNTNKAELQILPMSHVNFNQSPIQTLEATTRPFLAFSVPNVSISDLQNKAYDEVDWDAFFQTITPEDTHRREVALLDSSKMAAQKVGVSFSVFSRLSETNGGKKIDYHGIFLGAERIELGDVLRVRLSAEQGVPPAAANLPDALLGLREICTAPIDSPGNAFFKGDIYQPITGDNQPVGGIPVPDDKLPRPLRDEIAFRNKFAASDRWRCVLLKQNAVLREPDLKGRFYPTHKLLPLLDGQAKVLAEVQKGIVRDVQQRLNQRIDTFKTAYIGQKRTRVETFGPALPPGSVIQFEQSVREDGA
;
A
#
# COMPACT_ATOMS: atom_id res chain seq x y z
N MET A 1 -11.29 -20.60 -40.87
CA MET A 1 -11.88 -19.35 -41.39
C MET A 1 -11.82 -18.36 -40.23
N SER A 2 -11.54 -17.08 -40.48
CA SER A 2 -11.41 -16.10 -39.39
C SER A 2 -12.80 -15.81 -38.80
N ASP A 3 -12.98 -15.99 -37.50
CA ASP A 3 -14.25 -15.68 -36.84
C ASP A 3 -14.54 -14.18 -36.92
N LEU A 4 -15.53 -13.82 -37.73
CA LEU A 4 -16.01 -12.45 -37.86
C LEU A 4 -16.84 -12.12 -36.63
N VAL A 5 -16.25 -11.38 -35.68
CA VAL A 5 -16.98 -10.87 -34.52
C VAL A 5 -17.96 -9.80 -34.98
N GLU A 6 -19.26 -10.07 -34.81
CA GLU A 6 -20.32 -9.13 -35.15
C GLU A 6 -20.53 -8.11 -34.01
N TYR A 7 -20.76 -6.85 -34.37
CA TYR A 7 -20.89 -5.74 -33.42
C TYR A 7 -22.18 -4.94 -33.64
N SER A 8 -22.85 -4.57 -32.55
CA SER A 8 -23.88 -3.52 -32.60
C SER A 8 -23.22 -2.15 -32.68
N VAL A 9 -23.44 -1.44 -33.78
CA VAL A 9 -22.83 -0.11 -34.00
C VAL A 9 -23.60 0.97 -33.24
N VAL A 10 -22.92 1.66 -32.33
CA VAL A 10 -23.50 2.73 -31.50
C VAL A 10 -23.14 4.08 -32.11
N ASN A 11 -24.15 4.91 -32.39
CA ASN A 11 -23.99 6.25 -32.93
C ASN A 11 -24.36 7.31 -31.87
N VAL A 12 -23.45 8.24 -31.58
CA VAL A 12 -23.72 9.34 -30.65
C VAL A 12 -24.33 10.50 -31.43
N CYS A 13 -25.65 10.66 -31.35
CA CYS A 13 -26.41 11.65 -32.13
C CYS A 13 -26.01 13.10 -31.79
N ARG A 14 -25.73 13.35 -30.51
CA ARG A 14 -25.28 14.63 -29.96
C ARG A 14 -23.75 14.71 -29.92
N SER A 15 -23.19 15.86 -30.25
CA SER A 15 -21.78 16.12 -29.96
C SER A 15 -21.52 17.60 -29.80
N ASP A 16 -20.57 17.94 -28.93
CA ASP A 16 -19.99 19.27 -28.79
C ASP A 16 -18.59 19.39 -29.41
N GLY A 17 -18.16 18.38 -30.15
CA GLY A 17 -16.82 18.26 -30.72
C GLY A 17 -16.47 19.38 -31.70
N GLN A 18 -15.28 19.96 -31.54
CA GLN A 18 -14.77 21.09 -32.32
C GLN A 18 -13.61 20.74 -33.26
N ASP A 19 -13.16 19.48 -33.31
CA ASP A 19 -12.12 19.05 -34.26
C ASP A 19 -12.68 18.97 -35.68
N ASN A 20 -12.45 20.05 -36.44
CA ASN A 20 -12.85 20.19 -37.83
C ASN A 20 -11.85 19.56 -38.83
N GLY A 21 -10.80 18.87 -38.34
CA GLY A 21 -9.88 18.09 -39.14
C GLY A 21 -8.58 18.82 -39.52
N ALA A 22 -8.22 18.78 -40.80
CA ALA A 22 -6.93 19.26 -41.27
C ALA A 22 -6.74 20.75 -40.95
N GLY A 23 -5.76 21.06 -40.10
CA GLY A 23 -5.52 22.41 -39.57
C GLY A 23 -5.94 22.63 -38.12
N TYR A 24 -6.76 21.76 -37.51
CA TYR A 24 -7.09 21.85 -36.07
C TYR A 24 -5.82 21.68 -35.20
N TRP A 25 -4.95 20.74 -35.59
CA TRP A 25 -3.53 20.74 -35.24
C TRP A 25 -2.72 21.01 -36.52
N PRO A 26 -1.88 22.06 -36.56
CA PRO A 26 -1.21 22.47 -37.79
C PRO A 26 -0.18 21.43 -38.25
N THR A 27 -0.33 20.99 -39.48
CA THR A 27 0.70 20.27 -40.25
C THR A 27 1.66 21.33 -40.81
N PRO A 28 2.99 21.17 -40.73
CA PRO A 28 3.91 22.07 -41.42
C PRO A 28 3.74 21.88 -42.92
N ALA A 29 3.39 22.96 -43.62
CA ALA A 29 3.45 23.00 -45.07
C ALA A 29 4.91 22.93 -45.54
N ASP A 30 5.16 22.23 -46.64
CA ASP A 30 6.49 22.07 -47.23
C ASP A 30 7.16 23.43 -47.50
N THR A 31 8.03 23.83 -46.57
CA THR A 31 8.77 25.10 -46.64
C THR A 31 10.03 24.93 -47.50
N ALA A 32 9.86 24.26 -48.65
CA ALA A 32 10.88 23.95 -49.64
C ALA A 32 10.97 25.03 -50.75
N ALA A 33 10.67 26.29 -50.43
CA ALA A 33 10.93 27.44 -51.31
C ALA A 33 11.09 28.74 -50.50
N LYS A 34 12.15 29.52 -50.81
CA LYS A 34 12.45 30.87 -50.28
C LYS A 34 12.79 30.90 -48.77
N ASN A 35 14.04 30.79 -48.34
CA ASN A 35 15.09 31.78 -48.62
C ASN A 35 16.50 31.24 -48.35
N ALA A 36 17.39 31.31 -49.34
CA ALA A 36 18.81 31.00 -49.19
C ALA A 36 19.64 32.28 -48.98
N LYS A 37 20.32 32.39 -47.82
CA LYS A 37 21.63 33.06 -47.58
C LYS A 37 21.80 33.45 -46.10
N LYS A 38 22.55 32.66 -45.32
CA LYS A 38 23.91 33.00 -44.83
C LYS A 38 24.42 32.05 -43.75
N THR A 39 25.62 31.54 -44.00
CA THR A 39 26.66 31.08 -43.05
C THR A 39 26.35 29.90 -42.12
N ALA A 40 27.26 28.93 -42.11
CA ALA A 40 27.12 27.68 -41.38
C ALA A 40 27.51 27.80 -39.89
N LEU A 41 26.70 27.18 -39.04
CA LEU A 41 27.17 26.38 -37.92
C LEU A 41 26.17 25.24 -37.70
N GLU A 42 26.63 23.99 -37.65
CA GLU A 42 25.73 22.83 -37.54
C GLU A 42 24.95 22.83 -36.21
N LYS A 43 23.64 23.06 -36.31
CA LYS A 43 22.65 22.60 -35.34
C LYS A 43 21.46 22.04 -36.09
N VAL A 44 21.38 20.70 -36.16
CA VAL A 44 20.23 19.99 -36.72
C VAL A 44 18.98 20.40 -35.91
N PRO A 45 17.95 21.04 -36.54
CA PRO A 45 16.74 21.42 -35.82
C PRO A 45 15.96 20.15 -35.45
N ARG A 46 15.92 19.81 -34.15
CA ARG A 46 15.14 18.68 -33.65
C ARG A 46 13.65 18.96 -33.88
N ALA A 47 13.08 18.34 -34.91
CA ALA A 47 11.65 18.48 -35.23
C ALA A 47 10.80 18.15 -33.98
N LYS A 48 9.86 19.03 -33.65
CA LYS A 48 8.95 18.83 -32.52
C LYS A 48 8.05 17.63 -32.82
N PRO A 49 7.81 16.71 -31.86
CA PRO A 49 6.90 15.59 -32.08
C PRO A 49 5.48 16.10 -32.34
N GLN A 50 5.02 15.90 -33.57
CA GLN A 50 3.75 16.38 -34.09
C GLN A 50 2.61 15.42 -33.70
N MET A 51 1.38 15.95 -33.63
CA MET A 51 0.17 15.12 -33.52
C MET A 51 -0.21 14.62 -34.92
N VAL A 52 -0.16 13.30 -35.12
CA VAL A 52 -0.57 12.63 -36.36
C VAL A 52 -2.01 12.17 -36.18
N ARG A 53 -2.90 12.62 -37.07
CA ARG A 53 -4.31 12.19 -37.06
C ARG A 53 -4.39 10.74 -37.54
N LEU A 54 -5.05 9.85 -36.80
CA LEU A 54 -5.20 8.46 -37.22
C LEU A 54 -6.48 8.29 -38.05
N ASP A 55 -6.41 7.55 -39.15
CA ASP A 55 -7.59 7.24 -39.94
C ASP A 55 -8.55 6.30 -39.20
N LYS A 56 -9.83 6.33 -39.58
CA LYS A 56 -10.87 5.52 -38.93
C LYS A 56 -10.58 4.02 -39.00
N ASP A 57 -9.89 3.59 -40.05
CA ASP A 57 -9.57 2.19 -40.33
C ASP A 57 -8.21 1.77 -39.76
N ASP A 58 -7.48 2.67 -39.10
CA ASP A 58 -6.29 2.33 -38.31
C ASP A 58 -6.69 1.37 -37.18
N ALA A 59 -5.97 0.25 -37.02
CA ALA A 59 -6.26 -0.77 -36.03
C ALA A 59 -6.36 -0.21 -34.59
N ARG A 60 -5.62 0.85 -34.27
CA ARG A 60 -5.63 1.54 -32.97
C ARG A 60 -6.87 2.42 -32.81
N PHE A 61 -7.36 3.01 -33.90
CA PHE A 61 -8.63 3.73 -33.91
C PHE A 61 -9.79 2.75 -33.68
N GLN A 62 -9.76 1.59 -34.36
CA GLN A 62 -10.74 0.53 -34.17
C GLN A 62 -10.70 -0.06 -32.75
N GLU A 63 -9.51 -0.29 -32.19
CA GLU A 63 -9.35 -0.72 -30.79
C GLU A 63 -9.98 0.28 -29.80
N TRP A 64 -9.80 1.59 -30.02
CA TRP A 64 -10.46 2.63 -29.21
C TRP A 64 -11.99 2.60 -29.34
N ARG A 65 -12.52 2.42 -30.56
CA ARG A 65 -13.98 2.30 -30.80
C ARG A 65 -14.58 1.09 -30.07
N ILE A 66 -13.88 -0.04 -30.07
CA ILE A 66 -14.28 -1.27 -29.36
C ILE A 66 -14.24 -1.03 -27.85
N LYS A 67 -13.14 -0.50 -27.31
CA LYS A 67 -13.01 -0.22 -25.87
C LYS A 67 -14.07 0.75 -25.36
N LEU A 68 -14.35 1.82 -26.10
CA LEU A 68 -15.43 2.76 -25.77
C LEU A 68 -16.80 2.09 -25.83
N GLY A 69 -17.06 1.24 -26.84
CA GLY A 69 -18.31 0.48 -26.93
C GLY A 69 -18.52 -0.45 -25.75
N ILE A 70 -17.48 -1.19 -25.33
CA ILE A 70 -17.51 -2.06 -24.14
C ILE A 70 -17.82 -1.25 -22.87
N LEU A 71 -17.12 -0.13 -22.65
CA LEU A 71 -17.36 0.75 -21.50
C LEU A 71 -18.80 1.27 -21.48
N LEU A 72 -19.30 1.79 -22.60
CA LEU A 72 -20.69 2.27 -22.68
C LEU A 72 -21.71 1.17 -22.47
N LYS A 73 -21.44 -0.05 -22.96
CA LYS A 73 -22.34 -1.19 -22.75
C LYS A 73 -22.40 -1.58 -21.27
N GLN A 74 -21.27 -1.62 -20.58
CA GLN A 74 -21.22 -1.92 -19.14
C GLN A 74 -22.07 -0.94 -18.32
N GLU A 75 -22.07 0.35 -18.67
CA GLU A 75 -22.80 1.39 -17.96
C GLU A 75 -24.29 1.49 -18.35
N LEU A 76 -24.65 1.17 -19.60
CA LEU A 76 -26.00 1.42 -20.14
C LEU A 76 -26.84 0.17 -20.42
N SER A 77 -26.22 -1.00 -20.63
CA SER A 77 -26.91 -2.27 -20.91
C SER A 77 -25.99 -3.47 -20.62
N PRO A 78 -25.74 -3.77 -19.33
CA PRO A 78 -24.67 -4.70 -18.93
C PRO A 78 -24.91 -6.17 -19.27
N THR A 79 -26.15 -6.59 -19.54
CA THR A 79 -26.54 -8.01 -19.43
C THR A 79 -26.74 -8.79 -20.74
N GLU A 80 -27.08 -8.19 -21.89
CA GLU A 80 -27.44 -8.96 -23.12
C GLU A 80 -26.99 -8.35 -24.46
N GLY A 81 -27.00 -9.15 -25.53
CA GLY A 81 -26.77 -8.73 -26.93
C GLY A 81 -25.30 -8.72 -27.40
N LEU A 82 -25.08 -8.35 -28.67
CA LEU A 82 -23.74 -8.27 -29.28
C LEU A 82 -22.82 -7.23 -28.59
N PRO A 83 -21.49 -7.34 -28.71
CA PRO A 83 -20.56 -6.30 -28.29
C PRO A 83 -20.84 -4.99 -29.03
N TRP A 84 -20.67 -3.86 -28.34
CA TRP A 84 -20.89 -2.54 -28.95
C TRP A 84 -19.61 -2.03 -29.63
N LEU A 85 -19.77 -1.42 -30.80
CA LEU A 85 -18.71 -0.71 -31.52
C LEU A 85 -19.11 0.76 -31.66
N LEU A 86 -18.43 1.64 -30.92
CA LEU A 86 -18.78 3.06 -30.92
C LEU A 86 -18.32 3.77 -32.21
N HIS A 87 -19.18 4.59 -32.80
CA HIS A 87 -18.75 5.67 -33.68
C HIS A 87 -18.41 6.92 -32.85
N PHE A 88 -17.20 7.44 -33.06
CA PHE A 88 -16.76 8.68 -32.42
C PHE A 88 -17.78 9.81 -32.67
N PRO A 89 -18.17 10.57 -31.64
CA PRO A 89 -19.04 11.73 -31.81
C PRO A 89 -18.46 12.72 -32.83
N ARG A 90 -19.33 13.42 -33.58
CA ARG A 90 -18.91 14.40 -34.61
C ARG A 90 -17.97 15.45 -34.01
N GLY A 91 -16.84 15.71 -34.68
CA GLY A 91 -15.86 16.68 -34.20
C GLY A 91 -14.97 16.19 -33.05
N TYR A 92 -14.96 14.88 -32.77
CA TYR A 92 -13.92 14.22 -31.97
C TYR A 92 -13.08 13.29 -32.84
N TRP A 93 -11.77 13.20 -32.56
CA TRP A 93 -10.86 12.38 -33.37
C TRP A 93 -9.63 11.88 -32.61
N LEU A 94 -9.10 10.72 -32.98
CA LEU A 94 -7.93 10.11 -32.36
C LEU A 94 -6.62 10.53 -33.07
N TYR A 95 -5.61 10.91 -32.29
CA TYR A 95 -4.28 11.30 -32.75
C TYR A 95 -3.21 10.47 -32.05
N GLU A 96 -2.14 10.15 -32.76
CA GLU A 96 -0.88 9.68 -32.19
C GLU A 96 0.08 10.85 -31.97
N LYS A 97 0.74 10.88 -30.81
CA LYS A 97 1.88 11.75 -30.54
C LYS A 97 2.89 10.99 -29.68
N SER A 98 4.11 10.83 -30.19
CA SER A 98 5.20 10.13 -29.49
C SER A 98 4.79 8.73 -28.98
N LYS A 99 4.10 7.93 -29.81
CA LYS A 99 3.54 6.60 -29.47
C LYS A 99 2.40 6.57 -28.43
N HIS A 100 1.93 7.73 -27.97
CA HIS A 100 0.74 7.84 -27.14
C HIS A 100 -0.48 8.25 -27.98
N LEU A 101 -1.65 7.74 -27.63
CA LEU A 101 -2.92 8.02 -28.31
C LEU A 101 -3.74 9.05 -27.52
N TRP A 102 -4.35 9.98 -28.24
CA TRP A 102 -5.03 11.15 -27.67
C TRP A 102 -6.32 11.44 -28.44
N VAL A 103 -7.45 11.57 -27.75
CA VAL A 103 -8.68 12.07 -28.37
C VAL A 103 -8.71 13.58 -28.26
N SER A 104 -8.77 14.22 -29.42
CA SER A 104 -8.99 15.65 -29.61
C SER A 104 -10.44 15.93 -29.97
N GLY A 105 -10.84 17.20 -29.90
CA GLY A 105 -12.20 17.66 -30.19
C GLY A 105 -12.94 18.30 -29.03
N HIS A 106 -12.43 18.22 -27.80
CA HIS A 106 -13.06 18.92 -26.68
C HIS A 106 -13.18 20.44 -26.97
N PRO A 107 -14.30 21.09 -26.64
CA PRO A 107 -14.51 22.53 -26.89
C PRO A 107 -13.37 23.44 -26.44
N VAL A 108 -12.72 23.09 -25.33
CA VAL A 108 -11.47 23.71 -24.90
C VAL A 108 -10.29 23.02 -25.59
N LYS A 109 -9.71 23.68 -26.62
CA LYS A 109 -8.73 23.11 -27.56
C LYS A 109 -7.49 22.45 -26.94
N SER A 110 -7.09 22.84 -25.72
CA SER A 110 -5.93 22.25 -25.01
C SER A 110 -6.25 20.94 -24.28
N LYS A 111 -7.53 20.59 -24.13
CA LYS A 111 -7.98 19.43 -23.35
C LYS A 111 -8.09 18.19 -24.25
N LEU A 112 -7.16 17.26 -24.05
CA LEU A 112 -7.09 15.97 -24.76
C LEU A 112 -7.37 14.83 -23.78
N TYR A 113 -8.09 13.80 -24.21
CA TYR A 113 -8.30 12.59 -23.41
C TYR A 113 -7.22 11.55 -23.76
N LYS A 114 -6.59 10.94 -22.75
CA LYS A 114 -5.43 10.03 -22.92
C LYS A 114 -5.83 8.55 -22.95
N SER A 115 -7.06 8.25 -22.51
CA SER A 115 -7.57 6.88 -22.40
C SER A 115 -9.06 6.80 -22.80
N PRO A 116 -9.55 5.62 -23.24
CA PRO A 116 -10.97 5.38 -23.46
C PRO A 116 -11.83 5.69 -22.23
N GLN A 117 -11.31 5.46 -21.03
CA GLN A 117 -12.00 5.72 -19.76
C GLN A 117 -12.24 7.21 -19.53
N GLU A 118 -11.22 8.06 -19.73
CA GLU A 118 -11.37 9.52 -19.60
C GLU A 118 -12.38 10.09 -20.61
N PHE A 119 -12.36 9.61 -21.85
CA PHE A 119 -13.28 10.07 -22.90
C PHE A 119 -14.69 9.49 -22.73
N GLY A 120 -14.81 8.23 -22.29
CA GLY A 120 -16.06 7.52 -22.10
C GLY A 120 -17.04 8.26 -21.18
N LEU A 121 -16.53 8.88 -20.11
CA LEU A 121 -17.34 9.73 -19.21
C LEU A 121 -17.94 10.95 -19.92
N HIS A 122 -17.23 11.53 -20.90
CA HIS A 122 -17.78 12.62 -21.73
C HIS A 122 -18.82 12.09 -22.71
N VAL A 123 -18.60 10.90 -23.28
CA VAL A 123 -19.55 10.25 -24.19
C VAL A 123 -20.84 9.84 -23.46
N LEU A 124 -20.77 9.34 -22.23
CA LEU A 124 -21.94 9.07 -21.38
C LEU A 124 -22.76 10.34 -21.15
N TRP A 125 -22.11 11.46 -20.83
CA TRP A 125 -22.79 12.74 -20.75
C TRP A 125 -23.41 13.15 -22.10
N LEU A 126 -22.71 12.98 -23.23
CA LEU A 126 -23.26 13.23 -24.57
C LEU A 126 -24.48 12.35 -24.92
N LEU A 127 -24.59 11.16 -24.34
CA LEU A 127 -25.75 10.26 -24.47
C LEU A 127 -26.88 10.58 -23.47
N SER A 128 -26.60 11.37 -22.43
CA SER A 128 -27.59 11.81 -21.43
C SER A 128 -28.53 12.90 -21.96
N GLY A 129 -29.59 13.19 -21.20
CA GLY A 129 -30.48 14.33 -21.47
C GLY A 129 -29.91 15.71 -21.10
N SER A 130 -28.89 15.80 -20.25
CA SER A 130 -28.38 17.10 -19.78
C SER A 130 -27.57 17.83 -20.84
N MET A 131 -27.85 19.12 -21.03
CA MET A 131 -27.07 20.02 -21.89
C MET A 131 -26.05 20.85 -21.11
N ASP A 132 -26.07 20.81 -19.78
CA ASP A 132 -25.10 21.52 -18.94
C ASP A 132 -23.81 20.69 -18.80
N ARG A 133 -22.65 21.34 -19.04
CA ARG A 133 -21.34 20.72 -18.84
C ARG A 133 -20.98 20.53 -17.36
N THR A 134 -21.65 21.20 -16.42
CA THR A 134 -21.42 20.96 -14.97
C THR A 134 -21.87 19.55 -14.53
N ASP A 135 -22.86 18.98 -15.21
CA ASP A 135 -23.28 17.59 -15.00
C ASP A 135 -22.25 16.58 -15.53
N CYS A 136 -21.48 16.95 -16.56
CA CYS A 136 -20.51 16.08 -17.21
C CYS A 136 -19.35 15.71 -16.28
N ARG A 137 -19.28 14.45 -15.84
CA ARG A 137 -18.25 13.93 -14.93
C ARG A 137 -16.90 13.64 -15.60
N CYS A 138 -16.68 14.04 -16.85
CA CYS A 138 -15.37 13.88 -17.49
C CYS A 138 -14.35 14.84 -16.86
N ILE A 139 -13.07 14.46 -16.92
CA ILE A 139 -11.91 15.22 -16.41
C ILE A 139 -11.80 16.66 -16.96
N HIS A 140 -12.52 16.98 -18.04
CA HIS A 140 -12.40 18.24 -18.77
C HIS A 140 -13.56 19.22 -18.61
N CYS A 141 -14.74 18.77 -18.19
CA CYS A 141 -15.96 19.60 -18.09
C CYS A 141 -16.23 20.08 -16.66
N ASN A 142 -16.48 19.16 -15.72
CA ASN A 142 -16.72 19.50 -14.32
C ASN A 142 -15.41 19.63 -13.54
N VAL A 143 -14.56 20.56 -13.99
CA VAL A 143 -13.46 21.08 -13.15
C VAL A 143 -14.12 22.02 -12.14
N ARG A 144 -14.67 21.48 -11.05
CA ARG A 144 -15.10 22.31 -9.91
C ARG A 144 -13.91 23.17 -9.50
N GLU A 145 -14.17 24.46 -9.32
CA GLU A 145 -13.21 25.32 -8.63
C GLU A 145 -12.95 24.70 -7.25
N MET A 146 -11.71 24.24 -7.07
CA MET A 146 -11.18 24.00 -5.73
C MET A 146 -11.29 25.33 -4.97
N PRO A 147 -11.73 25.36 -3.70
CA PRO A 147 -11.84 26.59 -2.94
C PRO A 147 -10.54 27.41 -3.02
N ASN A 148 -10.70 28.73 -3.18
CA ASN A 148 -9.65 29.66 -3.55
C ASN A 148 -8.30 29.39 -2.83
N MET A 149 -7.23 29.20 -3.62
CA MET A 149 -5.99 28.55 -3.20
C MET A 149 -4.80 29.54 -3.22
N GLU A 150 -5.03 30.77 -2.76
CA GLU A 150 -4.06 31.87 -2.79
C GLU A 150 -2.81 31.65 -1.91
N ASP A 151 -2.79 30.62 -1.07
CA ASP A 151 -1.70 30.33 -0.13
C ASP A 151 -0.72 29.24 -0.64
N LEU A 152 -0.64 29.01 -1.95
CA LEU A 152 0.47 28.27 -2.59
C LEU A 152 0.51 28.46 -4.12
N THR A 153 1.37 29.36 -4.60
CA THR A 153 1.70 29.51 -6.04
C THR A 153 3.18 29.22 -6.29
N VAL A 154 3.48 28.45 -7.35
CA VAL A 154 4.59 28.73 -8.29
C VAL A 154 4.19 28.19 -9.66
N SER A 155 4.31 29.04 -10.69
CA SER A 155 3.94 28.78 -12.08
C SER A 155 4.95 27.91 -12.86
N ASP A 156 4.48 27.32 -13.96
CA ASP A 156 5.26 26.47 -14.89
C ASP A 156 6.50 27.14 -15.51
N VAL A 157 7.61 26.39 -15.57
CA VAL A 157 8.70 26.56 -16.56
C VAL A 157 9.20 25.16 -17.03
N PRO A 158 9.52 24.92 -18.32
CA PRO A 158 9.58 23.55 -18.87
C PRO A 158 10.88 22.75 -18.57
N ARG A 159 10.75 21.43 -18.37
CA ARG A 159 11.87 20.49 -18.15
C ARG A 159 12.25 19.70 -19.44
N PRO A 160 13.55 19.49 -19.75
CA PRO A 160 14.01 18.74 -20.93
C PRO A 160 13.93 17.20 -20.82
N LEU A 161 13.96 16.54 -21.97
CA LEU A 161 13.94 15.07 -22.15
C LEU A 161 15.36 14.45 -22.18
N PRO A 162 15.69 13.45 -21.33
CA PRO A 162 16.79 12.52 -21.56
C PRO A 162 16.46 11.49 -22.65
N ALA A 163 17.48 10.94 -23.29
CA ALA A 163 17.35 9.97 -24.37
C ALA A 163 17.07 8.55 -23.87
N ALA A 164 16.39 7.74 -24.68
CA ALA A 164 16.34 6.31 -24.50
C ALA A 164 17.62 5.67 -25.06
N ASN A 165 18.17 4.70 -24.33
CA ASN A 165 18.82 3.56 -24.97
C ASN A 165 18.38 2.30 -24.22
N ASN A 166 17.73 1.39 -24.95
CA ASN A 166 17.11 0.19 -24.39
C ASN A 166 17.89 -1.04 -24.85
N THR A 167 18.45 -1.78 -23.90
CA THR A 167 18.94 -3.14 -24.16
C THR A 167 18.64 -4.01 -22.94
N GLN A 168 17.40 -4.49 -22.85
CA GLN A 168 16.93 -5.33 -21.77
C GLN A 168 17.12 -6.83 -22.13
N PRO A 169 17.95 -7.60 -21.41
CA PRO A 169 17.99 -9.06 -21.55
C PRO A 169 16.81 -9.73 -20.79
N PRO A 170 16.42 -10.96 -21.16
CA PRO A 170 15.17 -11.56 -20.69
C PRO A 170 15.26 -12.13 -19.27
N SER A 171 14.44 -11.59 -18.36
CA SER A 171 14.29 -12.10 -16.99
C SER A 171 13.44 -13.39 -16.96
N LYS A 172 14.09 -14.52 -16.68
CA LYS A 172 13.42 -15.82 -16.50
C LYS A 172 12.61 -15.85 -15.21
N MET A 173 11.32 -16.17 -15.30
CA MET A 173 10.49 -16.53 -14.16
C MET A 173 11.13 -17.69 -13.38
N ARG A 174 11.31 -17.55 -12.06
CA ARG A 174 11.64 -18.67 -11.17
C ARG A 174 10.41 -19.02 -10.32
N LYS A 175 9.75 -20.11 -10.70
CA LYS A 175 8.79 -20.84 -9.86
C LYS A 175 9.55 -21.49 -8.71
N ILE A 176 9.28 -21.09 -7.47
CA ILE A 176 9.91 -21.68 -6.29
C ILE A 176 9.08 -22.91 -5.88
N THR A 177 9.68 -24.09 -5.99
CA THR A 177 9.16 -25.35 -5.44
C THR A 177 10.04 -25.75 -4.26
N PRO A 178 9.48 -26.15 -3.10
CA PRO A 178 10.29 -26.61 -1.97
C PRO A 178 10.99 -27.93 -2.30
N GLN A 179 12.28 -28.07 -1.96
CA GLN A 179 12.98 -29.35 -1.95
C GLN A 179 13.40 -29.73 -0.53
N ILE A 180 13.26 -31.02 -0.23
CA ILE A 180 13.72 -31.70 0.98
C ILE A 180 15.11 -32.29 0.66
N PRO A 181 16.10 -32.26 1.59
CA PRO A 181 17.44 -32.78 1.32
C PRO A 181 17.53 -34.31 1.48
N PRO A 182 18.13 -35.03 0.52
CA PRO A 182 18.63 -36.40 0.71
C PRO A 182 20.13 -36.40 1.09
N GLY A 183 20.56 -37.43 1.81
CA GLY A 183 21.94 -37.59 2.27
C GLY A 183 22.88 -38.33 1.31
N VAL A 184 24.17 -38.00 1.44
CA VAL A 184 25.39 -38.82 1.25
C VAL A 184 25.32 -40.09 0.37
N ALA A 185 25.96 -40.06 -0.81
CA ALA A 185 27.07 -40.98 -1.18
C ALA A 185 27.50 -40.85 -2.66
N GLY A 186 28.81 -41.03 -2.93
CA GLY A 186 29.34 -41.63 -4.17
C GLY A 186 29.35 -40.82 -5.48
N SER A 187 30.52 -40.30 -5.87
CA SER A 187 30.90 -40.12 -7.29
C SER A 187 31.58 -41.42 -7.79
N PRO A 188 31.61 -41.75 -9.10
CA PRO A 188 32.59 -41.10 -10.00
C PRO A 188 32.22 -40.90 -11.51
N ILE A 189 32.79 -39.82 -12.07
CA ILE A 189 33.42 -39.65 -13.41
C ILE A 189 32.57 -39.79 -14.72
N PRO A 190 32.65 -38.81 -15.66
CA PRO A 190 31.99 -38.83 -16.98
C PRO A 190 32.93 -39.05 -18.19
N VAL A 191 32.35 -39.42 -19.34
CA VAL A 191 32.93 -39.27 -20.71
C VAL A 191 31.79 -39.12 -21.75
N PRO A 192 32.01 -38.55 -22.96
CA PRO A 192 31.02 -37.62 -23.53
C PRO A 192 30.56 -37.88 -24.98
N ALA A 193 29.52 -37.13 -25.36
CA ALA A 193 29.23 -36.56 -26.68
C ALA A 193 29.29 -37.42 -27.97
N ALA A 194 28.12 -37.58 -28.60
CA ALA A 194 27.98 -37.58 -30.07
C ALA A 194 26.64 -36.90 -30.44
N ALA A 195 26.55 -36.34 -31.66
CA ALA A 195 25.50 -35.40 -32.06
C ALA A 195 24.56 -35.94 -33.18
N SER A 196 23.73 -35.04 -33.72
CA SER A 196 23.11 -35.10 -35.08
C SER A 196 21.70 -35.70 -35.23
N THR A 197 20.69 -34.83 -35.04
CA THR A 197 19.58 -34.49 -35.98
C THR A 197 18.49 -35.51 -36.45
N PRO A 198 17.28 -35.01 -36.85
CA PRO A 198 16.05 -35.79 -37.17
C PRO A 198 15.87 -35.99 -38.71
N PRO A 199 14.69 -36.27 -39.35
CA PRO A 199 13.28 -36.36 -38.90
C PRO A 199 12.41 -37.49 -39.57
N ILE A 200 11.06 -37.29 -39.61
CA ILE A 200 10.01 -37.99 -40.42
C ILE A 200 9.36 -39.23 -39.74
N ALA A 201 8.09 -39.62 -39.98
CA ALA A 201 6.77 -38.96 -39.77
C ALA A 201 5.62 -39.94 -40.14
N LYS A 202 4.49 -39.92 -39.38
CA LYS A 202 3.23 -40.70 -39.60
C LYS A 202 3.39 -42.24 -39.36
N LYS A 203 2.38 -43.05 -39.03
CA LYS A 203 0.90 -42.95 -39.18
C LYS A 203 0.14 -43.75 -38.07
N GLU A 204 -1.18 -43.81 -38.13
CA GLU A 204 -2.13 -44.17 -37.04
C GLU A 204 -2.46 -45.68 -36.82
N THR A 205 -2.88 -46.00 -35.58
CA THR A 205 -3.81 -47.09 -35.11
C THR A 205 -3.50 -48.59 -35.38
N PRO A 206 -4.11 -49.57 -34.64
CA PRO A 206 -5.02 -49.51 -33.48
C PRO A 206 -4.60 -50.35 -32.23
N VAL A 207 -5.50 -50.39 -31.23
CA VAL A 207 -5.43 -51.09 -29.92
C VAL A 207 -5.32 -52.63 -30.04
N PRO A 208 -4.74 -53.34 -29.04
CA PRO A 208 -5.62 -54.17 -28.19
C PRO A 208 -5.30 -54.15 -26.67
N VAL A 209 -6.31 -54.58 -25.90
CA VAL A 209 -6.38 -54.65 -24.43
C VAL A 209 -5.48 -55.75 -23.85
N PRO A 210 -4.94 -55.56 -22.61
CA PRO A 210 -5.11 -56.61 -21.61
C PRO A 210 -5.48 -56.09 -20.21
N THR A 211 -6.51 -56.70 -19.62
CA THR A 211 -6.94 -56.57 -18.21
C THR A 211 -6.17 -57.59 -17.32
N PRO A 212 -6.34 -57.65 -15.99
CA PRO A 212 -5.21 -57.48 -15.09
C PRO A 212 -4.71 -58.76 -14.40
N MET A 213 -3.45 -58.78 -13.97
CA MET A 213 -2.96 -59.75 -12.98
C MET A 213 -2.91 -59.13 -11.59
N ALA A 214 -3.56 -59.78 -10.63
CA ALA A 214 -3.56 -59.39 -9.24
C ALA A 214 -2.19 -59.60 -8.58
N LYS A 215 -1.80 -58.67 -7.69
CA LYS A 215 -0.93 -58.98 -6.56
C LYS A 215 -1.65 -58.67 -5.26
N LYS A 216 -1.53 -59.61 -4.34
CA LYS A 216 -2.21 -59.70 -3.05
C LYS A 216 -1.19 -59.36 -1.98
N GLU A 217 -1.31 -58.21 -1.33
CA GLU A 217 -0.51 -57.87 -0.15
C GLU A 217 -1.41 -57.46 1.01
N THR A 218 -0.98 -57.82 2.21
CA THR A 218 -1.78 -57.97 3.43
C THR A 218 -1.71 -56.68 4.27
N PRO A 219 -2.79 -56.24 4.94
CA PRO A 219 -2.80 -54.98 5.67
C PRO A 219 -1.98 -55.03 6.97
N VAL A 220 -1.32 -53.92 7.30
CA VAL A 220 -0.67 -53.66 8.59
C VAL A 220 -1.62 -52.79 9.47
N PRO A 221 -1.72 -52.99 10.80
CA PRO A 221 -2.84 -52.44 11.57
C PRO A 221 -2.74 -50.94 11.87
N ILE A 222 -3.89 -50.26 11.85
CA ILE A 222 -4.07 -48.88 12.33
C ILE A 222 -4.34 -48.92 13.85
N PRO A 223 -3.66 -48.11 14.68
CA PRO A 223 -3.99 -47.99 16.10
C PRO A 223 -5.31 -47.26 16.34
N THR A 224 -6.27 -47.94 16.98
CA THR A 224 -7.58 -47.40 17.35
C THR A 224 -7.47 -46.41 18.51
N ILE A 225 -7.98 -45.19 18.35
CA ILE A 225 -8.20 -44.23 19.45
C ILE A 225 -9.69 -44.28 19.83
N PRO A 226 -10.05 -44.51 21.11
CA PRO A 226 -11.45 -44.66 21.50
C PRO A 226 -12.22 -43.34 21.55
N SER A 227 -13.43 -43.35 20.99
CA SER A 227 -14.39 -42.24 21.05
C SER A 227 -14.83 -41.96 22.49
N ARG A 228 -14.72 -40.70 22.94
CA ARG A 228 -15.28 -40.25 24.22
C ARG A 228 -16.72 -39.76 24.02
N ALA A 229 -17.66 -40.39 24.71
CA ALA A 229 -19.09 -40.10 24.59
C ALA A 229 -19.50 -38.73 25.14
N VAL A 230 -20.56 -38.16 24.55
CA VAL A 230 -21.28 -36.96 24.99
C VAL A 230 -22.46 -37.37 25.90
N PRO A 231 -22.66 -36.73 27.05
CA PRO A 231 -23.94 -36.74 27.75
C PRO A 231 -24.79 -35.50 27.39
N ALA A 232 -26.07 -35.71 27.09
CA ALA A 232 -27.08 -34.66 26.91
C ALA A 232 -27.87 -34.42 28.24
N PRO A 233 -28.63 -33.30 28.38
CA PRO A 233 -28.94 -32.71 29.69
C PRO A 233 -30.41 -32.81 30.15
N ALA A 234 -30.65 -32.60 31.45
CA ALA A 234 -31.91 -32.13 32.07
C ALA A 234 -31.70 -31.83 33.58
N PRO A 235 -32.61 -31.10 34.28
CA PRO A 235 -33.22 -29.81 33.93
C PRO A 235 -33.04 -28.75 35.06
N ALA A 236 -33.67 -27.58 34.92
CA ALA A 236 -33.41 -26.38 35.72
C ALA A 236 -34.16 -26.26 37.07
N GLN A 237 -33.56 -25.51 38.01
CA GLN A 237 -34.23 -24.65 39.02
C GLN A 237 -33.23 -23.58 39.53
N GLY A 238 -33.71 -22.36 39.81
CA GLY A 238 -32.97 -21.29 40.53
C GLY A 238 -33.84 -20.77 41.68
N PRO A 239 -33.73 -19.50 42.13
CA PRO A 239 -32.58 -18.57 42.10
C PRO A 239 -32.28 -17.94 43.49
N VAL A 240 -31.02 -17.58 43.82
CA VAL A 240 -30.73 -16.71 44.99
C VAL A 240 -29.54 -15.76 44.74
N GLN A 241 -29.72 -14.50 45.15
CA GLN A 241 -28.76 -13.39 45.24
C GLN A 241 -29.20 -12.52 46.45
N PRO A 242 -28.45 -11.49 46.90
CA PRO A 242 -27.04 -11.41 47.30
C PRO A 242 -26.87 -10.81 48.74
N LYS A 243 -25.65 -10.71 49.30
CA LYS A 243 -25.16 -9.64 50.24
C LYS A 243 -23.69 -9.88 50.71
N PRO A 244 -22.98 -8.91 51.31
CA PRO A 244 -21.58 -8.64 50.93
C PRO A 244 -20.62 -8.55 52.17
N PRO A 245 -19.59 -7.66 52.26
CA PRO A 245 -18.24 -8.09 52.65
C PRO A 245 -17.84 -7.74 54.10
N VAL A 246 -16.75 -8.35 54.59
CA VAL A 246 -16.10 -7.97 55.86
C VAL A 246 -14.63 -7.62 55.61
N GLN A 247 -14.22 -6.47 56.15
CA GLN A 247 -12.84 -5.99 56.17
C GLN A 247 -12.04 -6.69 57.27
N GLN A 248 -10.73 -6.84 57.08
CA GLN A 248 -9.78 -6.73 58.20
C GLN A 248 -8.47 -6.10 57.71
N GLN A 249 -7.82 -5.38 58.62
CA GLN A 249 -6.86 -4.32 58.31
C GLN A 249 -5.58 -4.49 59.15
N GLN A 250 -4.43 -4.40 58.47
CA GLN A 250 -3.09 -4.01 58.95
C GLN A 250 -2.56 -4.54 60.31
N GLN A 251 -1.32 -5.04 60.29
CA GLN A 251 -0.23 -4.29 60.94
C GLN A 251 1.16 -4.61 60.32
N GLN A 252 2.12 -3.75 60.63
CA GLN A 252 3.44 -3.63 59.98
C GLN A 252 4.52 -4.44 60.70
N GLN A 253 5.61 -4.81 59.99
CA GLN A 253 6.97 -4.52 60.48
C GLN A 253 8.03 -4.54 59.37
N GLN A 254 9.05 -3.70 59.52
CA GLN A 254 10.21 -3.56 58.64
C GLN A 254 11.28 -4.60 58.98
N GLN A 255 12.10 -5.03 58.01
CA GLN A 255 13.54 -5.29 58.23
C GLN A 255 14.35 -5.56 56.94
N HIS A 256 15.55 -4.99 56.91
CA HIS A 256 16.71 -5.25 56.05
C HIS A 256 17.96 -4.93 56.91
N PRO A 257 19.18 -5.38 56.56
CA PRO A 257 19.64 -6.71 56.18
C PRO A 257 20.78 -7.17 57.14
N PRO A 258 21.55 -8.24 56.81
CA PRO A 258 22.99 -8.16 57.09
C PRO A 258 23.92 -8.77 56.02
N GLN A 259 25.17 -8.26 55.99
CA GLN A 259 26.35 -8.82 55.30
C GLN A 259 26.97 -10.01 56.07
N PRO A 260 27.97 -10.68 55.45
CA PRO A 260 29.23 -10.91 56.16
C PRO A 260 30.50 -10.55 55.34
N THR A 261 31.66 -10.60 56.00
CA THR A 261 32.90 -9.88 55.63
C THR A 261 34.18 -10.74 55.56
N LEU A 262 35.12 -10.28 54.72
CA LEU A 262 36.60 -10.33 54.83
C LEU A 262 37.39 -11.64 55.04
N ALA A 263 38.41 -11.81 54.20
CA ALA A 263 39.78 -12.18 54.61
C ALA A 263 40.83 -11.58 53.65
N THR A 264 41.96 -11.11 54.18
CA THR A 264 43.19 -10.69 53.45
C THR A 264 44.34 -11.62 53.92
N PRO A 265 45.56 -11.67 53.30
CA PRO A 265 46.61 -10.73 53.77
C PRO A 265 47.83 -10.44 52.81
N VAL A 266 48.67 -9.50 53.27
CA VAL A 266 50.11 -9.23 52.96
C VAL A 266 50.51 -8.41 51.72
N HIS A 267 51.36 -7.41 51.99
CA HIS A 267 52.14 -6.54 51.10
C HIS A 267 53.65 -6.70 51.48
N PRO A 268 54.64 -6.31 50.65
CA PRO A 268 55.33 -5.04 50.99
C PRO A 268 55.91 -4.21 49.82
N GLN A 269 56.30 -2.99 50.19
CA GLN A 269 56.79 -1.82 49.43
C GLN A 269 58.13 -1.96 48.67
N ALA A 270 58.35 -1.03 47.71
CA ALA A 270 59.63 -0.33 47.48
C ALA A 270 59.38 1.12 46.95
N GLN A 271 60.38 1.99 47.00
CA GLN A 271 60.25 3.47 46.90
C GLN A 271 60.76 4.09 45.56
N ALA A 272 60.59 5.42 45.41
CA ALA A 272 60.91 6.28 44.25
C ALA A 272 62.42 6.75 44.23
N PRO A 273 62.90 7.82 43.53
CA PRO A 273 62.31 8.71 42.50
C PRO A 273 63.25 9.16 41.31
N SER A 274 62.72 10.03 40.43
CA SER A 274 63.34 11.28 39.89
C SER A 274 63.88 11.43 38.43
N GLN A 275 63.68 12.68 37.94
CA GLN A 275 64.31 13.45 36.83
C GLN A 275 63.76 13.38 35.38
N GLY A 276 63.57 14.57 34.77
CA GLY A 276 63.23 14.82 33.35
C GLY A 276 64.48 15.26 32.55
N PRO A 277 64.44 16.22 31.57
CA PRO A 277 63.37 17.21 31.27
C PRO A 277 63.13 17.56 29.76
N VAL A 278 62.38 18.67 29.52
CA VAL A 278 62.35 19.61 28.36
C VAL A 278 61.15 19.57 27.38
N GLN A 279 60.71 20.79 27.02
CA GLN A 279 59.51 21.28 26.29
C GLN A 279 59.88 21.74 24.83
N PRO A 280 59.08 22.44 23.97
CA PRO A 280 58.00 23.44 24.26
C PRO A 280 56.73 23.55 23.34
N GLN A 281 55.57 23.72 23.99
CA GLN A 281 54.63 24.88 23.98
C GLN A 281 54.18 25.65 22.69
N VAL A 282 52.84 25.71 22.45
CA VAL A 282 52.00 26.88 22.01
C VAL A 282 50.54 26.64 22.51
N GLN A 283 50.04 27.25 23.59
CA GLN A 283 49.24 28.50 23.74
C GLN A 283 47.80 28.60 23.15
N GLN A 284 46.84 28.94 24.03
CA GLN A 284 45.43 29.36 23.83
C GLN A 284 45.18 30.68 24.60
N PRO A 285 44.04 31.36 24.40
CA PRO A 285 43.28 31.84 25.57
C PRO A 285 41.74 31.76 25.47
N VAL A 286 41.11 31.92 26.65
CA VAL A 286 39.67 31.87 27.01
C VAL A 286 39.52 32.89 28.18
N GLN A 287 38.43 33.61 28.50
CA GLN A 287 36.96 33.45 28.38
C GLN A 287 36.27 34.83 28.41
N GLN A 288 34.98 34.98 28.02
CA GLN A 288 34.08 35.96 28.67
C GLN A 288 32.56 35.70 28.49
N GLN A 289 31.79 36.10 29.49
CA GLN A 289 30.36 35.84 29.71
C GLN A 289 29.75 37.10 30.35
N ILE A 290 28.56 37.56 29.91
CA ILE A 290 27.93 38.81 30.42
C ILE A 290 26.50 38.54 30.91
N GLN A 291 26.14 39.18 32.02
CA GLN A 291 24.88 39.02 32.77
C GLN A 291 23.84 40.11 32.45
N GLN A 292 22.58 39.86 32.82
CA GLN A 292 21.51 40.86 32.92
C GLN A 292 21.72 41.80 34.12
N PRO A 293 21.06 42.97 34.13
CA PRO A 293 20.49 43.51 35.36
C PRO A 293 19.00 43.90 35.25
N THR A 294 18.39 44.09 36.43
CA THR A 294 16.94 44.22 36.68
C THR A 294 16.48 45.69 36.83
N GLN A 295 15.15 45.86 36.94
CA GLN A 295 14.40 47.13 37.07
C GLN A 295 14.80 48.05 38.24
N GLN A 296 14.49 49.34 38.09
CA GLN A 296 14.04 50.20 39.20
C GLN A 296 13.08 51.30 38.71
N GLU A 297 12.12 51.68 39.56
CA GLU A 297 11.08 52.69 39.30
C GLU A 297 11.53 54.12 39.66
N GLN A 298 11.00 55.12 38.95
CA GLN A 298 10.67 56.41 39.57
C GLN A 298 9.56 57.16 38.80
N GLN A 299 8.56 57.66 39.55
CA GLN A 299 7.51 58.55 39.06
C GLN A 299 8.00 60.01 38.98
N VAL A 300 7.35 60.87 38.17
CA VAL A 300 6.77 62.17 38.60
C VAL A 300 6.08 62.93 37.44
N GLN A 301 4.84 63.38 37.73
CA GLN A 301 4.02 64.50 37.18
C GLN A 301 3.71 64.74 35.68
N GLN A 302 2.42 65.06 35.47
CA GLN A 302 1.83 65.82 34.34
C GLN A 302 2.15 67.32 34.54
N GLN A 303 2.20 68.23 33.55
CA GLN A 303 1.10 68.74 32.69
C GLN A 303 1.68 69.90 31.79
N PRO A 304 0.87 70.66 31.02
CA PRO A 304 0.43 70.47 29.62
C PRO A 304 1.28 71.18 28.52
N ALA A 305 0.82 71.08 27.27
CA ALA A 305 1.48 71.58 26.04
C ALA A 305 1.59 73.13 25.91
N PRO A 306 2.43 73.63 24.97
CA PRO A 306 1.86 74.05 23.68
C PRO A 306 2.67 73.65 22.44
N ALA A 307 2.02 73.71 21.27
CA ALA A 307 2.64 73.73 19.94
C ALA A 307 2.58 75.17 19.36
N PRO A 308 3.10 75.48 18.15
CA PRO A 308 3.94 74.69 17.24
C PRO A 308 5.21 75.45 16.76
N THR A 309 6.18 74.76 16.15
CA THR A 309 7.01 75.37 15.09
C THR A 309 7.47 74.31 14.08
N GLN A 310 7.30 74.60 12.79
CA GLN A 310 7.77 73.74 11.70
C GLN A 310 9.28 73.89 11.52
N ALA A 311 10.01 72.77 11.49
CA ALA A 311 11.36 72.69 10.95
C ALA A 311 11.40 71.51 9.97
N GLN A 312 11.72 71.79 8.70
CA GLN A 312 11.77 70.79 7.65
C GLN A 312 12.99 69.87 7.85
N GLN A 313 12.77 68.64 8.30
CA GLN A 313 13.81 67.61 8.24
C GLN A 313 13.98 67.13 6.80
N GLN A 314 15.22 67.26 6.28
CA GLN A 314 15.61 66.67 5.02
C GLN A 314 15.57 65.14 5.13
N VAL A 315 14.74 64.50 4.32
CA VAL A 315 14.69 63.03 4.22
C VAL A 315 15.93 62.56 3.46
N GLN A 316 16.93 62.06 4.18
CA GLN A 316 17.93 61.19 3.58
C GLN A 316 17.30 59.81 3.32
N PRO A 317 17.42 59.22 2.11
CA PRO A 317 16.96 57.86 1.87
C PRO A 317 17.85 56.86 2.61
N GLN A 318 17.44 56.44 3.80
CA GLN A 318 18.05 55.32 4.49
C GLN A 318 17.69 54.05 3.71
N VAL A 319 18.64 53.57 2.89
CA VAL A 319 18.53 52.32 2.14
C VAL A 319 18.49 51.18 3.15
N HIS A 320 17.28 50.79 3.55
CA HIS A 320 17.07 49.61 4.37
C HIS A 320 17.47 48.40 3.55
N ALA A 321 18.60 47.77 3.91
CA ALA A 321 18.95 46.46 3.38
C ALA A 321 17.79 45.51 3.69
N PRO A 322 17.26 44.76 2.70
CA PRO A 322 16.18 43.83 2.95
C PRO A 322 16.65 42.79 3.97
N ALA A 323 15.85 42.60 5.03
CA ALA A 323 16.12 41.55 6.00
C ALA A 323 16.21 40.20 5.28
N PRO A 324 17.17 39.32 5.63
CA PRO A 324 17.27 38.02 5.00
C PRO A 324 15.95 37.25 5.20
N PRO A 325 15.45 36.53 4.18
CA PRO A 325 14.19 35.81 4.29
C PRO A 325 14.29 34.80 5.43
N VAL A 326 13.37 34.92 6.39
CA VAL A 326 13.26 33.96 7.49
C VAL A 326 12.74 32.66 6.90
N TYR A 327 13.65 31.76 6.55
CA TYR A 327 13.33 30.38 6.20
C TYR A 327 12.71 29.71 7.43
N GLN A 328 11.38 29.68 7.50
CA GLN A 328 10.66 28.92 8.50
C GLN A 328 11.06 27.45 8.35
N GLN A 329 11.74 26.90 9.35
CA GLN A 329 11.98 25.46 9.39
C GLN A 329 10.62 24.74 9.47
N PRO A 330 10.43 23.63 8.73
CA PRO A 330 9.18 22.88 8.79
C PRO A 330 8.93 22.42 10.23
N GLN A 331 7.80 22.82 10.81
CA GLN A 331 7.43 22.35 12.13
C GLN A 331 7.00 20.88 12.03
N PHE A 332 7.74 20.01 12.73
CA PHE A 332 7.41 18.60 12.85
C PHE A 332 6.47 18.39 14.03
N LEU A 333 5.16 18.39 13.76
CA LEU A 333 4.16 18.02 14.75
C LEU A 333 4.35 16.57 15.20
N PRO A 334 4.20 16.24 16.50
CA PRO A 334 4.27 14.86 16.96
C PRO A 334 3.23 14.00 16.25
N TYR A 335 3.54 12.72 16.04
CA TYR A 335 2.55 11.75 15.57
C TYR A 335 1.53 11.46 16.68
N PRO A 336 0.26 11.18 16.32
CA PRO A 336 -0.74 10.79 17.32
C PRO A 336 -0.23 9.58 18.13
N PRO A 337 -0.37 9.59 19.46
CA PRO A 337 0.02 8.45 20.29
C PRO A 337 -0.89 7.25 20.00
N PRO A 338 -0.45 6.01 20.30
CA PRO A 338 -1.31 4.83 20.21
C PRO A 338 -2.59 5.02 21.04
N TYR A 339 -3.74 4.87 20.40
CA TYR A 339 -5.03 5.02 21.08
C TYR A 339 -5.21 3.93 22.13
N GLY A 340 -5.76 4.29 23.29
CA GLY A 340 -6.00 3.34 24.39
C GLY A 340 -4.75 2.79 25.08
N GLY A 341 -3.57 3.39 24.87
CA GLY A 341 -2.34 3.00 25.58
C GLY A 341 -1.66 1.72 25.06
N ILE A 342 -1.99 1.27 23.84
CA ILE A 342 -1.41 0.06 23.25
C ILE A 342 0.11 0.23 23.04
N VAL A 343 0.89 -0.56 23.79
CA VAL A 343 2.36 -0.56 23.72
C VAL A 343 2.82 -1.35 22.49
N ALA A 344 3.08 -0.61 21.41
CA ALA A 344 3.57 -1.10 20.11
C ALA A 344 2.63 -2.10 19.40
N PRO A 345 2.07 -1.76 18.22
CA PRO A 345 1.21 -2.70 17.51
C PRO A 345 1.95 -4.01 17.17
N ALA A 346 1.24 -5.12 17.40
CA ALA A 346 1.65 -6.44 16.98
C ALA A 346 1.83 -6.49 15.45
N LEU A 347 2.60 -7.47 14.96
CA LEU A 347 2.84 -7.59 13.53
C LEU A 347 1.52 -7.93 12.80
N PHE A 348 0.82 -8.91 13.35
CA PHE A 348 -0.54 -9.30 13.01
C PHE A 348 -1.52 -8.64 13.95
N ARG A 349 -2.60 -8.06 13.43
CA ARG A 349 -3.66 -7.42 14.21
C ARG A 349 -4.97 -8.20 14.10
N VAL A 350 -5.81 -8.13 15.12
CA VAL A 350 -7.16 -8.72 15.08
C VAL A 350 -7.97 -8.08 13.95
N GLY A 351 -8.64 -8.93 13.15
CA GLY A 351 -9.39 -8.60 11.94
C GLY A 351 -8.59 -8.63 10.63
N GLU A 352 -7.28 -8.86 10.67
CA GLU A 352 -6.45 -8.99 9.45
C GLU A 352 -6.65 -10.35 8.77
N LEU A 353 -6.66 -10.32 7.44
CA LEU A 353 -6.53 -11.51 6.60
C LEU A 353 -5.06 -11.88 6.49
N VAL A 354 -4.73 -13.14 6.70
CA VAL A 354 -3.37 -13.68 6.71
C VAL A 354 -3.27 -15.00 5.98
N TRP A 355 -2.05 -15.32 5.55
CA TRP A 355 -1.68 -16.68 5.19
C TRP A 355 -1.22 -17.42 6.45
N PHE A 356 -1.69 -18.64 6.67
CA PHE A 356 -1.20 -19.51 7.73
C PHE A 356 -0.88 -20.90 7.20
N GLN A 357 0.09 -21.57 7.80
CA GLN A 357 0.47 -22.92 7.44
C GLN A 357 -0.32 -23.96 8.28
N ILE A 358 -0.92 -24.93 7.62
CA ILE A 358 -1.46 -26.15 8.22
C ILE A 358 -0.83 -27.36 7.54
N SER A 359 -0.26 -28.27 8.33
CA SER A 359 0.59 -29.36 7.82
C SER A 359 1.69 -28.83 6.88
N SER A 360 1.66 -29.19 5.58
CA SER A 360 2.58 -28.73 4.55
C SER A 360 2.01 -27.61 3.65
N GLY A 361 0.75 -27.21 3.83
CA GLY A 361 0.03 -26.30 2.94
C GLY A 361 -0.24 -24.93 3.55
N TRP A 362 -0.22 -23.89 2.71
CA TRP A 362 -0.74 -22.57 3.07
C TRP A 362 -2.27 -22.55 2.94
N ARG A 363 -2.92 -21.78 3.82
CA ARG A 363 -4.36 -21.48 3.85
C ARG A 363 -4.57 -20.00 4.16
N LEU A 364 -5.78 -19.51 3.91
CA LEU A 364 -6.21 -18.14 4.15
C LEU A 364 -7.15 -18.09 5.36
N GLY A 365 -6.98 -17.11 6.23
CA GLY A 365 -7.81 -16.97 7.44
C GLY A 365 -7.75 -15.58 8.05
N ILE A 366 -8.71 -15.29 8.93
CA ILE A 366 -8.79 -14.04 9.69
C ILE A 366 -8.18 -14.23 11.08
N VAL A 367 -7.33 -13.30 11.51
CA VAL A 367 -6.85 -13.25 12.90
C VAL A 367 -8.00 -12.82 13.81
N ALA A 368 -8.51 -13.74 14.64
CA ALA A 368 -9.60 -13.48 15.57
C ALA A 368 -9.13 -13.04 16.97
N ALA A 369 -7.95 -13.46 17.39
CA ALA A 369 -7.34 -13.05 18.65
C ALA A 369 -5.80 -13.15 18.58
N THR A 370 -5.12 -12.35 19.39
CA THR A 370 -3.65 -12.31 19.51
C THR A 370 -3.22 -12.40 20.96
N GLY A 371 -1.98 -12.82 21.23
CA GLY A 371 -1.42 -12.82 22.59
C GLY A 371 -1.96 -13.93 23.50
N ILE A 372 -2.58 -14.96 22.92
CA ILE A 372 -3.02 -16.15 23.67
C ILE A 372 -1.77 -16.91 24.12
N ILE A 373 -1.54 -17.01 25.42
CA ILE A 373 -0.40 -17.77 25.95
C ILE A 373 -0.80 -19.25 26.03
N ASN A 374 -0.15 -20.09 25.23
CA ASN A 374 -0.31 -21.53 25.32
C ASN A 374 0.37 -22.04 26.60
N PRO A 375 -0.37 -22.64 27.56
CA PRO A 375 0.18 -23.00 28.88
C PRO A 375 1.24 -24.10 28.81
N ASN A 376 1.26 -24.91 27.73
CA ASN A 376 2.21 -26.01 27.57
C ASN A 376 3.54 -25.56 26.97
N THR A 377 3.54 -24.50 26.15
CA THR A 377 4.74 -24.02 25.43
C THR A 377 5.25 -22.68 25.96
N ASN A 378 4.43 -21.97 26.75
CA ASN A 378 4.61 -20.58 27.19
C ASN A 378 4.92 -19.60 26.04
N LYS A 379 4.38 -19.88 24.85
CA LYS A 379 4.49 -19.03 23.66
C LYS A 379 3.17 -18.31 23.40
N ALA A 380 3.27 -17.11 22.86
CA ALA A 380 2.13 -16.39 22.32
C ALA A 380 1.70 -17.02 20.98
N GLU A 381 0.41 -17.32 20.88
CA GLU A 381 -0.26 -17.86 19.71
C GLU A 381 -1.33 -16.90 19.20
N LEU A 382 -1.65 -17.05 17.92
CA LEU A 382 -2.74 -16.39 17.22
C LEU A 382 -3.91 -17.36 17.13
N GLN A 383 -5.13 -16.88 17.38
CA GLN A 383 -6.33 -17.58 16.95
C GLN A 383 -6.69 -17.13 15.53
N ILE A 384 -6.81 -18.07 14.61
CA ILE A 384 -7.17 -17.83 13.23
C ILE A 384 -8.50 -18.53 12.92
N LEU A 385 -9.40 -17.82 12.25
CA LEU A 385 -10.60 -18.38 11.63
C LEU A 385 -10.29 -18.68 10.16
N PRO A 386 -10.20 -19.96 9.74
CA PRO A 386 -10.01 -20.29 8.34
C PRO A 386 -11.16 -19.75 7.48
N MET A 387 -10.84 -19.11 6.36
CA MET A 387 -11.86 -18.58 5.45
C MET A 387 -12.24 -19.60 4.38
N SER A 388 -13.53 -19.86 4.23
CA SER A 388 -14.16 -20.63 3.15
C SER A 388 -15.68 -20.46 3.26
N HIS A 389 -16.46 -20.99 2.33
CA HIS A 389 -17.91 -20.94 2.48
C HIS A 389 -18.39 -21.65 3.76
N VAL A 390 -19.33 -21.04 4.48
CA VAL A 390 -19.93 -21.53 5.74
C VAL A 390 -20.26 -23.04 5.73
N ASN A 391 -20.71 -23.59 4.60
CA ASN A 391 -21.05 -25.01 4.45
C ASN A 391 -19.86 -25.98 4.62
N PHE A 392 -18.62 -25.49 4.63
CA PHE A 392 -17.43 -26.26 5.05
C PHE A 392 -17.22 -26.32 6.56
N ASN A 393 -17.87 -25.42 7.32
CA ASN A 393 -17.87 -25.34 8.79
C ASN A 393 -16.48 -25.47 9.44
N GLN A 394 -15.52 -24.70 8.94
CA GLN A 394 -14.13 -24.78 9.43
C GLN A 394 -14.02 -24.27 10.87
N SER A 395 -13.37 -25.06 11.73
CA SER A 395 -13.13 -24.68 13.12
C SER A 395 -12.00 -23.66 13.27
N PRO A 396 -12.02 -22.80 14.31
CA PRO A 396 -10.89 -21.95 14.68
C PRO A 396 -9.62 -22.76 14.96
N ILE A 397 -8.46 -22.20 14.60
CA ILE A 397 -7.13 -22.82 14.77
C ILE A 397 -6.27 -21.92 15.66
N GLN A 398 -5.50 -22.50 16.57
CA GLN A 398 -4.42 -21.82 17.28
C GLN A 398 -3.08 -22.12 16.59
N THR A 399 -2.27 -21.09 16.34
CA THR A 399 -0.98 -21.23 15.64
C THR A 399 0.04 -20.18 16.07
N LEU A 400 1.32 -20.44 15.85
CA LEU A 400 2.39 -19.49 16.17
C LEU A 400 2.49 -18.39 15.11
N GLU A 401 2.96 -17.20 15.48
CA GLU A 401 3.28 -16.15 14.49
C GLU A 401 4.31 -16.63 13.44
N ALA A 402 5.23 -17.52 13.85
CA ALA A 402 6.24 -18.13 12.99
C ALA A 402 5.67 -18.90 11.78
N THR A 403 4.43 -19.38 11.87
CA THR A 403 3.68 -20.13 10.83
C THR A 403 2.67 -19.28 10.08
N THR A 404 2.64 -17.95 10.31
CA THR A 404 1.71 -17.00 9.71
C THR A 404 2.45 -15.93 8.90
N ARG A 405 1.88 -15.43 7.80
CA ARG A 405 2.47 -14.38 6.95
C ARG A 405 1.42 -13.31 6.63
N PRO A 406 1.79 -12.02 6.54
CA PRO A 406 0.88 -10.98 6.06
C PRO A 406 0.31 -11.36 4.70
N PHE A 407 -0.94 -11.01 4.41
CA PHE A 407 -1.58 -11.37 3.16
C PHE A 407 -0.76 -10.99 1.92
N LEU A 408 -0.18 -9.79 1.91
CA LEU A 408 0.65 -9.29 0.81
C LEU A 408 2.03 -9.97 0.68
N ALA A 409 2.37 -10.95 1.52
CA ALA A 409 3.59 -11.74 1.36
C ALA A 409 3.53 -12.71 0.17
N PHE A 410 2.33 -13.16 -0.22
CA PHE A 410 2.11 -14.07 -1.35
C PHE A 410 0.95 -13.61 -2.24
N SER A 411 0.94 -14.04 -3.50
CA SER A 411 -0.20 -13.83 -4.39
C SER A 411 -1.22 -14.94 -4.21
N VAL A 412 -2.51 -14.61 -4.23
CA VAL A 412 -3.59 -15.61 -4.23
C VAL A 412 -3.55 -16.36 -5.58
N PRO A 413 -3.48 -17.71 -5.60
CA PRO A 413 -3.56 -18.47 -6.84
C PRO A 413 -4.92 -18.30 -7.51
N ASN A 414 -5.02 -18.57 -8.81
CA ASN A 414 -6.31 -18.61 -9.50
C ASN A 414 -7.23 -19.69 -8.90
N VAL A 415 -8.53 -19.48 -9.06
CA VAL A 415 -9.60 -20.48 -8.85
C VAL A 415 -9.40 -21.62 -9.84
N SER A 416 -9.53 -22.85 -9.36
CA SER A 416 -9.20 -24.08 -10.08
C SER A 416 -10.42 -24.71 -10.75
N ILE A 417 -11.58 -24.65 -10.08
CA ILE A 417 -12.87 -25.13 -10.58
C ILE A 417 -13.42 -24.15 -11.61
N SER A 418 -13.59 -24.60 -12.85
CA SER A 418 -14.04 -23.77 -13.98
C SER A 418 -15.37 -23.06 -13.72
N ASP A 419 -16.33 -23.72 -13.08
CA ASP A 419 -17.67 -23.17 -12.77
C ASP A 419 -17.63 -21.97 -11.82
N LEU A 420 -16.52 -21.80 -11.09
CA LEU A 420 -16.27 -20.70 -10.14
C LEU A 420 -15.35 -19.61 -10.72
N GLN A 421 -14.71 -19.85 -11.88
CA GLN A 421 -13.81 -18.87 -12.49
C GLN A 421 -14.59 -17.65 -13.00
N ASN A 422 -13.97 -16.47 -12.86
CA ASN A 422 -14.50 -15.16 -13.28
C ASN A 422 -15.78 -14.70 -12.55
N LYS A 423 -16.28 -15.43 -11.55
CA LYS A 423 -17.36 -15.00 -10.65
C LYS A 423 -16.79 -14.29 -9.42
N ALA A 424 -17.51 -13.31 -8.87
CA ALA A 424 -17.29 -12.82 -7.52
C ALA A 424 -17.82 -13.83 -6.48
N TYR A 425 -17.34 -13.73 -5.24
CA TYR A 425 -17.73 -14.65 -4.16
C TYR A 425 -19.24 -14.65 -3.88
N ASP A 426 -19.88 -13.48 -3.96
CA ASP A 426 -21.32 -13.33 -3.70
C ASP A 426 -22.21 -13.57 -4.95
N GLU A 427 -21.61 -13.83 -6.12
CA GLU A 427 -22.31 -14.17 -7.39
C GLU A 427 -22.47 -15.69 -7.60
N VAL A 428 -21.84 -16.50 -6.75
CA VAL A 428 -21.96 -17.95 -6.80
C VAL A 428 -23.21 -18.37 -6.05
N ASP A 429 -24.12 -19.08 -6.73
CA ASP A 429 -25.12 -19.89 -6.06
C ASP A 429 -24.41 -21.07 -5.39
N TRP A 430 -23.99 -20.84 -4.14
CA TRP A 430 -23.21 -21.79 -3.36
C TRP A 430 -24.01 -23.06 -3.08
N ASP A 431 -25.31 -22.96 -2.80
CA ASP A 431 -26.14 -24.12 -2.46
C ASP A 431 -26.37 -25.02 -3.68
N ALA A 432 -26.66 -24.46 -4.86
CA ALA A 432 -26.70 -25.22 -6.10
C ALA A 432 -25.32 -25.82 -6.44
N PHE A 433 -24.24 -25.06 -6.24
CA PHE A 433 -22.88 -25.55 -6.46
C PHE A 433 -22.53 -26.74 -5.55
N PHE A 434 -22.88 -26.69 -4.26
CA PHE A 434 -22.65 -27.80 -3.33
C PHE A 434 -23.46 -29.05 -3.66
N GLN A 435 -24.65 -28.92 -4.23
CA GLN A 435 -25.42 -30.06 -4.74
C GLN A 435 -24.71 -30.79 -5.89
N THR A 436 -23.77 -30.16 -6.60
CA THR A 436 -22.92 -30.82 -7.61
C THR A 436 -21.76 -31.63 -7.04
N ILE A 437 -21.48 -31.54 -5.74
CA ILE A 437 -20.37 -32.22 -5.07
C ILE A 437 -20.92 -33.37 -4.23
N THR A 438 -20.77 -34.60 -4.70
CA THR A 438 -21.11 -35.81 -3.95
C THR A 438 -20.26 -35.92 -2.68
N PRO A 439 -20.81 -36.31 -1.52
CA PRO A 439 -20.07 -36.43 -0.25
C PRO A 439 -18.80 -37.29 -0.31
N GLU A 440 -18.78 -38.27 -1.22
CA GLU A 440 -17.70 -39.21 -1.45
C GLU A 440 -16.51 -38.58 -2.22
N ASP A 441 -16.74 -37.50 -2.98
CA ASP A 441 -15.70 -36.77 -3.73
C ASP A 441 -14.94 -35.80 -2.81
N THR A 442 -14.21 -36.41 -1.87
CA THR A 442 -13.35 -35.72 -0.91
C THR A 442 -12.31 -34.81 -1.57
N HIS A 443 -11.84 -35.15 -2.78
CA HIS A 443 -10.88 -34.34 -3.52
C HIS A 443 -11.53 -33.05 -4.05
N ARG A 444 -12.65 -33.15 -4.77
CA ARG A 444 -13.38 -31.96 -5.26
C ARG A 444 -13.89 -31.10 -4.11
N ARG A 445 -14.29 -31.70 -2.99
CA ARG A 445 -14.66 -30.97 -1.76
C ARG A 445 -13.49 -30.14 -1.21
N GLU A 446 -12.27 -30.68 -1.13
CA GLU A 446 -11.09 -29.92 -0.69
C GLU A 446 -10.69 -28.83 -1.70
N VAL A 447 -10.78 -29.10 -3.00
CA VAL A 447 -10.52 -28.07 -4.04
C VAL A 447 -11.56 -26.93 -3.95
N ALA A 448 -12.84 -27.26 -3.73
CA ALA A 448 -13.91 -26.27 -3.54
C ALA A 448 -13.72 -25.44 -2.25
N LEU A 449 -13.24 -26.06 -1.16
CA LEU A 449 -12.86 -25.36 0.07
C LEU A 449 -11.77 -24.33 -0.23
N LEU A 450 -10.70 -24.76 -0.90
CA LEU A 450 -9.60 -23.89 -1.29
C LEU A 450 -10.04 -22.78 -2.25
N ASP A 451 -10.86 -23.07 -3.24
CA ASP A 451 -11.32 -22.07 -4.20
C ASP A 451 -12.26 -21.04 -3.57
N SER A 452 -13.19 -21.46 -2.70
CA SER A 452 -14.01 -20.53 -1.92
C SER A 452 -13.16 -19.61 -1.04
N SER A 453 -12.07 -20.12 -0.44
CA SER A 453 -11.13 -19.29 0.35
C SER A 453 -10.44 -18.20 -0.47
N LYS A 454 -10.05 -18.51 -1.73
CA LYS A 454 -9.42 -17.55 -2.66
C LYS A 454 -10.40 -16.45 -3.06
N MET A 455 -11.63 -16.83 -3.41
CA MET A 455 -12.70 -15.92 -3.79
C MET A 455 -13.11 -15.01 -2.62
N ALA A 456 -13.19 -15.55 -1.41
CA ALA A 456 -13.48 -14.77 -0.20
C ALA A 456 -12.34 -13.78 0.13
N ALA A 457 -11.07 -14.20 0.03
CA ALA A 457 -9.92 -13.31 0.18
C ALA A 457 -9.92 -12.18 -0.87
N GLN A 458 -10.40 -12.45 -2.08
CA GLN A 458 -10.57 -11.45 -3.13
C GLN A 458 -11.68 -10.44 -2.79
N LYS A 459 -12.85 -10.90 -2.33
CA LYS A 459 -13.94 -10.04 -1.80
C LYS A 459 -13.44 -9.11 -0.67
N VAL A 460 -12.71 -9.67 0.30
CA VAL A 460 -12.08 -8.89 1.38
C VAL A 460 -11.12 -7.86 0.80
N GLY A 461 -10.23 -8.25 -0.11
CA GLY A 461 -9.20 -7.38 -0.66
C GLY A 461 -9.68 -6.11 -1.37
N VAL A 462 -10.81 -6.19 -2.07
CA VAL A 462 -11.41 -5.10 -2.85
C VAL A 462 -12.47 -4.29 -2.07
N SER A 463 -12.49 -4.39 -0.74
CA SER A 463 -13.39 -3.63 0.13
C SER A 463 -12.65 -3.00 1.31
N PHE A 464 -13.35 -2.21 2.14
CA PHE A 464 -12.86 -1.72 3.43
C PHE A 464 -13.98 -1.52 4.45
N SER A 465 -13.67 -1.52 5.75
CA SER A 465 -14.56 -1.01 6.81
C SER A 465 -13.80 -0.08 7.76
N VAL A 466 -14.47 0.90 8.37
CA VAL A 466 -13.88 1.90 9.27
C VAL A 466 -14.27 1.64 10.72
N PHE A 467 -13.42 2.04 11.67
CA PHE A 467 -13.69 1.84 13.09
C PHE A 467 -13.19 2.99 13.96
N SER A 468 -13.79 3.09 15.15
CA SER A 468 -13.53 4.07 16.20
C SER A 468 -13.56 5.49 15.65
N ARG A 469 -14.77 5.88 15.24
CA ARG A 469 -15.14 7.24 14.86
C ARG A 469 -14.68 8.26 15.92
N LEU A 470 -14.00 9.31 15.47
CA LEU A 470 -13.36 10.33 16.32
C LEU A 470 -14.14 11.65 16.33
N SER A 471 -14.41 12.19 15.14
CA SER A 471 -15.05 13.49 14.97
C SER A 471 -15.89 13.55 13.69
N GLU A 472 -16.88 14.42 13.71
CA GLU A 472 -17.61 14.86 12.54
C GLU A 472 -17.33 16.36 12.34
N THR A 473 -17.03 16.78 11.12
CA THR A 473 -16.76 18.18 10.79
C THR A 473 -17.60 18.64 9.61
N ASN A 474 -17.89 19.94 9.58
CA ASN A 474 -18.65 20.60 8.50
C ASN A 474 -20.05 20.00 8.25
N GLY A 475 -20.74 19.53 9.30
CA GLY A 475 -22.09 18.95 9.21
C GLY A 475 -22.14 17.68 8.37
N GLY A 476 -21.36 16.66 8.74
CA GLY A 476 -21.35 15.36 8.08
C GLY A 476 -20.49 15.26 6.82
N LYS A 477 -19.97 16.38 6.29
CA LYS A 477 -19.14 16.37 5.06
C LYS A 477 -17.84 15.59 5.21
N LYS A 478 -17.27 15.56 6.42
CA LYS A 478 -16.05 14.82 6.75
C LYS A 478 -16.20 14.12 8.09
N ILE A 479 -15.92 12.83 8.10
CA ILE A 479 -15.92 12.00 9.32
C ILE A 479 -14.53 11.41 9.50
N ASP A 480 -13.94 11.63 10.68
CA ASP A 480 -12.63 11.15 11.06
C ASP A 480 -12.72 9.85 11.85
N TYR A 481 -11.77 8.95 11.62
CA TYR A 481 -11.70 7.62 12.23
C TYR A 481 -10.30 7.35 12.79
N HIS A 482 -10.23 6.54 13.85
CA HIS A 482 -8.95 6.08 14.38
C HIS A 482 -8.31 5.01 13.47
N GLY A 483 -9.12 4.20 12.78
CA GLY A 483 -8.60 3.14 11.95
C GLY A 483 -9.57 2.63 10.89
N ILE A 484 -9.02 1.79 10.02
CA ILE A 484 -9.67 1.21 8.85
C ILE A 484 -9.11 -0.18 8.57
N PHE A 485 -10.00 -1.14 8.32
CA PHE A 485 -9.66 -2.41 7.71
C PHE A 485 -9.60 -2.21 6.19
N LEU A 486 -8.42 -1.89 5.67
CA LEU A 486 -8.19 -1.65 4.25
C LEU A 486 -7.86 -2.96 3.53
N GLY A 487 -8.89 -3.61 2.99
CA GLY A 487 -8.75 -4.92 2.38
C GLY A 487 -8.32 -5.98 3.40
N ALA A 488 -7.13 -6.53 3.23
CA ALA A 488 -6.57 -7.54 4.12
C ALA A 488 -5.98 -6.97 5.44
N GLU A 489 -5.58 -5.70 5.44
CA GLU A 489 -4.77 -5.10 6.50
C GLU A 489 -5.59 -4.18 7.42
N ARG A 490 -5.23 -4.12 8.71
CA ARG A 490 -5.78 -3.16 9.68
C ARG A 490 -4.80 -2.00 9.82
N ILE A 491 -5.25 -0.79 9.51
CA ILE A 491 -4.48 0.45 9.51
C ILE A 491 -5.01 1.37 10.60
N GLU A 492 -4.10 2.00 11.34
CA GLU A 492 -4.40 2.87 12.50
C GLU A 492 -3.59 4.17 12.43
N LEU A 493 -4.06 5.24 13.07
CA LEU A 493 -3.30 6.50 13.14
C LEU A 493 -1.89 6.28 13.75
N GLY A 494 -0.87 6.91 13.16
CA GLY A 494 0.54 6.71 13.54
C GLY A 494 1.24 5.54 12.83
N ASP A 495 0.51 4.73 12.05
CA ASP A 495 1.10 3.76 11.13
C ASP A 495 1.92 4.42 10.01
N VAL A 496 2.66 3.58 9.31
CA VAL A 496 3.39 3.93 8.09
C VAL A 496 2.85 3.07 6.96
N LEU A 497 2.53 3.70 5.82
CA LEU A 497 2.01 3.03 4.63
C LEU A 497 3.02 3.12 3.49
N ARG A 498 3.14 2.06 2.70
CA ARG A 498 3.86 2.07 1.41
C ARG A 498 2.95 2.74 0.38
N VAL A 499 3.44 3.74 -0.37
CA VAL A 499 2.60 4.54 -1.27
C VAL A 499 3.14 4.64 -2.70
N ARG A 500 2.26 4.95 -3.65
CA ARG A 500 2.56 5.24 -5.05
C ARG A 500 2.54 6.76 -5.24
N LEU A 501 3.67 7.35 -5.65
CA LEU A 501 3.76 8.79 -5.86
C LEU A 501 3.44 9.21 -7.29
N SER A 502 2.59 10.23 -7.43
CA SER A 502 2.26 10.91 -8.69
C SER A 502 2.52 12.41 -8.59
N ALA A 503 2.68 13.10 -9.73
CA ALA A 503 2.89 14.55 -9.75
C ALA A 503 1.68 15.33 -9.20
N GLU A 504 0.46 14.78 -9.34
CA GLU A 504 -0.80 15.37 -8.85
C GLU A 504 -0.82 15.51 -7.32
N GLN A 505 -0.06 14.68 -6.60
CA GLN A 505 0.07 14.75 -5.15
C GLN A 505 0.97 15.91 -4.69
N GLY A 506 1.55 16.71 -5.61
CA GLY A 506 2.35 17.90 -5.30
C GLY A 506 3.66 17.59 -4.57
N VAL A 507 4.23 16.40 -4.80
CA VAL A 507 5.60 16.03 -4.39
C VAL A 507 6.62 16.59 -5.39
N PRO A 508 7.91 16.69 -5.04
CA PRO A 508 8.95 17.09 -6.00
C PRO A 508 8.87 16.27 -7.30
N PRO A 509 9.05 16.85 -8.51
CA PRO A 509 8.88 16.10 -9.76
C PRO A 509 9.81 14.88 -9.91
N ALA A 510 10.97 14.87 -9.25
CA ALA A 510 11.89 13.73 -9.20
C ALA A 510 11.44 12.63 -8.20
N ALA A 511 10.47 12.91 -7.33
CA ALA A 511 9.84 11.93 -6.45
C ALA A 511 8.65 11.19 -7.09
N ALA A 512 8.11 11.69 -8.21
CA ALA A 512 7.07 11.00 -8.95
C ALA A 512 7.59 9.63 -9.41
N ASN A 513 6.87 8.55 -9.04
CA ASN A 513 7.25 7.14 -9.23
C ASN A 513 8.38 6.60 -8.33
N LEU A 514 8.72 7.22 -7.18
CA LEU A 514 9.59 6.56 -6.20
C LEU A 514 8.99 5.20 -5.77
N PRO A 515 9.78 4.09 -5.81
CA PRO A 515 9.27 2.76 -5.51
C PRO A 515 9.02 2.55 -4.01
N ASP A 516 9.78 3.24 -3.17
CA ASP A 516 9.96 3.07 -1.73
C ASP A 516 9.40 4.22 -0.88
N ALA A 517 8.66 5.14 -1.49
CA ALA A 517 8.00 6.24 -0.78
C ALA A 517 7.00 5.74 0.28
N LEU A 518 7.00 6.40 1.44
CA LEU A 518 6.22 6.04 2.62
C LEU A 518 5.36 7.21 3.09
N LEU A 519 4.14 6.95 3.57
CA LEU A 519 3.28 7.91 4.25
C LEU A 519 3.29 7.62 5.75
N GLY A 520 3.75 8.57 6.57
CA GLY A 520 3.49 8.56 8.01
C GLY A 520 2.07 9.09 8.26
N LEU A 521 1.16 8.20 8.65
CA LEU A 521 -0.28 8.46 8.71
C LEU A 521 -0.65 9.28 9.95
N ARG A 522 -1.42 10.36 9.75
CA ARG A 522 -1.89 11.25 10.82
C ARG A 522 -3.41 11.26 10.97
N GLU A 523 -4.13 11.04 9.88
CA GLU A 523 -5.58 11.19 9.82
C GLU A 523 -6.16 10.22 8.78
N ILE A 524 -7.26 9.54 9.13
CA ILE A 524 -8.07 8.70 8.25
C ILE A 524 -9.47 9.31 8.26
N CYS A 525 -10.03 9.61 7.10
CA CYS A 525 -11.37 10.16 7.02
C CYS A 525 -12.14 9.65 5.80
N THR A 526 -13.47 9.75 5.89
CA THR A 526 -14.38 9.60 4.75
C THR A 526 -15.09 10.92 4.50
N ALA A 527 -15.56 11.14 3.27
CA ALA A 527 -16.38 12.30 2.93
C ALA A 527 -17.75 11.84 2.37
N PRO A 528 -18.72 11.41 3.22
CA PRO A 528 -19.95 10.77 2.76
C PRO A 528 -20.81 11.64 1.83
N ILE A 529 -20.75 12.96 1.99
CA ILE A 529 -21.52 13.92 1.19
C ILE A 529 -20.80 14.26 -0.13
N ASP A 530 -19.52 14.63 -0.05
CA ASP A 530 -18.77 15.15 -1.21
C ASP A 530 -18.09 14.06 -2.05
N SER A 531 -17.85 12.87 -1.50
CA SER A 531 -17.21 11.72 -2.16
C SER A 531 -17.63 10.38 -1.52
N PRO A 532 -18.92 10.01 -1.57
CA PRO A 532 -19.44 8.80 -0.94
C PRO A 532 -18.65 7.53 -1.32
N GLY A 533 -18.47 6.63 -0.36
CA GLY A 533 -17.77 5.36 -0.54
C GLY A 533 -16.24 5.44 -0.67
N ASN A 534 -15.62 6.62 -0.51
CA ASN A 534 -14.17 6.80 -0.58
C ASN A 534 -13.55 7.05 0.79
N ALA A 535 -12.40 6.39 1.05
CA ALA A 535 -11.52 6.70 2.18
C ALA A 535 -10.33 7.58 1.74
N PHE A 536 -9.97 8.52 2.60
CA PHE A 536 -8.85 9.46 2.44
C PHE A 536 -7.85 9.29 3.59
N PHE A 537 -6.57 9.42 3.26
CA PHE A 537 -5.44 9.18 4.15
C PHE A 537 -4.54 10.40 4.12
N LYS A 538 -4.41 11.08 5.26
CA LYS A 538 -3.62 12.30 5.36
C LYS A 538 -2.42 12.11 6.29
N GLY A 539 -1.26 12.59 5.85
CA GLY A 539 0.00 12.38 6.55
C GLY A 539 1.19 13.01 5.83
N ASP A 540 2.39 12.67 6.29
CA ASP A 540 3.64 13.19 5.74
C ASP A 540 4.30 12.14 4.85
N ILE A 541 4.75 12.54 3.66
CA ILE A 541 5.42 11.66 2.70
C ILE A 541 6.93 11.72 2.93
N TYR A 542 7.53 10.54 3.13
CA TYR A 542 8.96 10.34 3.35
C TYR A 542 9.60 9.53 2.22
N GLN A 543 10.87 9.83 1.95
CA GLN A 543 11.77 8.97 1.18
C GLN A 543 12.84 8.38 2.13
N PRO A 544 12.96 7.04 2.21
CA PRO A 544 14.13 6.37 2.78
C PRO A 544 15.40 6.64 1.94
N ILE A 545 16.52 6.90 2.62
CA ILE A 545 17.83 7.16 2.01
C ILE A 545 18.87 6.24 2.64
N THR A 546 19.75 5.69 1.81
CA THR A 546 20.87 4.82 2.21
C THR A 546 22.21 5.36 1.72
N GLY A 547 23.24 5.26 2.56
CA GLY A 547 24.62 5.63 2.25
C GLY A 547 24.76 7.10 1.82
N ASP A 548 25.48 7.31 0.72
CA ASP A 548 25.68 8.61 0.08
C ASP A 548 24.63 8.96 -0.98
N ASN A 549 23.58 8.13 -1.12
CA ASN A 549 22.49 8.43 -2.05
C ASN A 549 21.89 9.80 -1.70
N GLN A 550 21.81 10.66 -2.72
CA GLN A 550 21.21 11.98 -2.55
C GLN A 550 19.69 11.88 -2.60
N PRO A 551 18.97 12.60 -1.73
CA PRO A 551 17.52 12.65 -1.80
C PRO A 551 17.06 13.30 -3.11
N VAL A 552 15.90 12.88 -3.63
CA VAL A 552 15.35 13.49 -4.86
C VAL A 552 14.73 14.88 -4.61
N GLY A 553 14.67 15.29 -3.34
CA GLY A 553 14.16 16.54 -2.82
C GLY A 553 13.84 16.40 -1.33
N GLY A 554 13.26 17.44 -0.73
CA GLY A 554 12.81 17.39 0.65
C GLY A 554 13.89 17.72 1.69
N ILE A 555 13.52 17.59 2.97
CA ILE A 555 14.29 18.08 4.11
C ILE A 555 14.64 16.88 5.03
N PRO A 556 15.89 16.73 5.51
CA PRO A 556 16.26 15.69 6.48
C PRO A 556 15.41 15.75 7.75
N VAL A 557 15.00 14.58 8.25
CA VAL A 557 14.08 14.47 9.39
C VAL A 557 14.82 13.85 10.57
N PRO A 558 14.84 14.50 11.75
CA PRO A 558 15.39 13.89 12.96
C PRO A 558 14.61 12.64 13.37
N ASP A 559 15.32 11.62 13.85
CA ASP A 559 14.76 10.31 14.19
C ASP A 559 13.58 10.40 15.20
N ASP A 560 13.64 11.32 16.16
CA ASP A 560 12.59 11.51 17.18
C ASP A 560 11.27 12.07 16.60
N LYS A 561 11.32 12.73 15.43
CA LYS A 561 10.16 13.30 14.74
C LYS A 561 9.44 12.32 13.82
N LEU A 562 10.07 11.20 13.49
CA LEU A 562 9.49 10.19 12.59
C LEU A 562 8.38 9.37 13.26
N PRO A 563 7.43 8.81 12.50
CA PRO A 563 6.40 7.90 13.02
C PRO A 563 7.03 6.63 13.59
N ARG A 564 6.37 6.02 14.59
CA ARG A 564 6.94 4.92 15.41
C ARG A 564 7.53 3.77 14.57
N PRO A 565 6.89 3.25 13.49
CA PRO A 565 7.47 2.16 12.69
C PRO A 565 8.78 2.54 11.98
N LEU A 566 9.00 3.80 11.62
CA LEU A 566 10.26 4.27 11.04
C LEU A 566 11.35 4.43 12.10
N ARG A 567 11.01 4.87 13.31
CA ARG A 567 11.97 4.90 14.42
C ARG A 567 12.46 3.50 14.79
N ASP A 568 11.53 2.55 14.87
CA ASP A 568 11.84 1.13 15.08
C ASP A 568 12.75 0.55 13.97
N GLU A 569 12.54 0.96 12.71
CA GLU A 569 13.38 0.55 11.57
C GLU A 569 14.78 1.20 11.60
N ILE A 570 14.87 2.50 11.86
CA ILE A 570 16.14 3.23 11.97
C ILE A 570 16.99 2.67 13.11
N ALA A 571 16.42 2.49 14.29
CA ALA A 571 17.14 1.95 15.44
C ALA A 571 17.68 0.54 15.15
N PHE A 572 16.93 -0.29 14.41
CA PHE A 572 17.40 -1.58 13.95
C PHE A 572 18.53 -1.48 12.91
N ARG A 573 18.36 -0.65 11.87
CA ARG A 573 19.36 -0.50 10.80
C ARG A 573 20.65 0.15 11.30
N ASN A 574 20.58 1.19 12.12
CA ASN A 574 21.76 1.83 12.69
C ASN A 574 22.51 0.91 13.68
N LYS A 575 21.82 -0.02 14.34
CA LYS A 575 22.45 -1.02 15.21
C LYS A 575 23.22 -2.10 14.45
N PHE A 576 22.70 -2.56 13.31
CA PHE A 576 23.23 -3.75 12.63
C PHE A 576 23.88 -3.45 11.27
N ALA A 577 23.43 -2.45 10.52
CA ALA A 577 23.98 -2.02 9.23
C ALA A 577 24.29 -0.51 9.25
N ALA A 578 25.08 -0.06 10.23
CA ALA A 578 25.44 1.35 10.41
C ALA A 578 26.09 1.99 9.15
N SER A 579 26.80 1.19 8.35
CA SER A 579 27.37 1.58 7.05
C SER A 579 26.32 2.11 6.06
N ASP A 580 25.10 1.57 6.12
CA ASP A 580 24.00 1.94 5.25
C ASP A 580 23.43 3.32 5.57
N ARG A 581 23.83 3.94 6.70
CA ARG A 581 23.48 5.33 7.10
C ARG A 581 22.01 5.68 6.81
N TRP A 582 21.12 4.75 7.16
CA TRP A 582 19.72 4.76 6.77
C TRP A 582 19.00 5.91 7.47
N ARG A 583 18.35 6.78 6.68
CA ARG A 583 17.70 8.01 7.18
C ARG A 583 16.48 8.36 6.32
N CYS A 584 15.58 9.19 6.84
CA CYS A 584 14.44 9.69 6.09
C CYS A 584 14.59 11.17 5.71
N VAL A 585 14.11 11.53 4.52
CA VAL A 585 13.80 12.91 4.16
C VAL A 585 12.30 13.10 3.99
N LEU A 586 11.79 14.26 4.41
CA LEU A 586 10.41 14.69 4.25
C LEU A 586 10.23 15.30 2.86
N LEU A 587 9.46 14.64 2.00
CA LEU A 587 9.13 15.12 0.65
C LEU A 587 7.95 16.08 0.63
N LYS A 588 6.94 15.85 1.47
CA LYS A 588 5.73 16.68 1.60
C LYS A 588 5.04 16.47 2.94
N GLN A 589 4.63 17.55 3.61
CA GLN A 589 3.76 17.49 4.78
C GLN A 589 2.29 17.47 4.38
N ASN A 590 1.44 16.88 5.23
CA ASN A 590 -0.03 16.93 5.10
C ASN A 590 -0.57 16.54 3.70
N ALA A 591 0.11 15.63 3.00
CA ALA A 591 -0.39 15.07 1.75
C ALA A 591 -1.67 14.28 2.01
N VAL A 592 -2.66 14.42 1.12
CA VAL A 592 -3.91 13.65 1.14
C VAL A 592 -3.87 12.66 0.00
N LEU A 593 -4.01 11.37 0.32
CA LEU A 593 -3.99 10.25 -0.61
C LEU A 593 -5.34 9.51 -0.58
N ARG A 594 -5.66 8.82 -1.67
CA ARG A 594 -6.82 7.92 -1.77
C ARG A 594 -6.37 6.47 -1.72
N GLU A 595 -7.30 5.55 -1.56
CA GLU A 595 -7.00 4.11 -1.56
C GLU A 595 -6.13 3.61 -2.73
N PRO A 596 -6.28 4.07 -3.99
CA PRO A 596 -5.45 3.61 -5.10
C PRO A 596 -3.97 4.05 -5.04
N ASP A 597 -3.68 5.06 -4.23
CA ASP A 597 -2.32 5.53 -3.98
C ASP A 597 -1.59 4.64 -2.94
N LEU A 598 -2.30 3.73 -2.26
CA LEU A 598 -1.76 2.88 -1.20
C LEU A 598 -1.37 1.50 -1.70
N LYS A 599 -0.14 1.09 -1.40
CA LYS A 599 0.40 -0.25 -1.70
C LYS A 599 0.08 -1.25 -0.58
N GLY A 600 0.01 -0.77 0.67
CA GLY A 600 -0.27 -1.53 1.89
C GLY A 600 0.54 -1.01 3.08
N ARG A 601 0.48 -1.69 4.23
CA ARG A 601 1.27 -1.35 5.42
C ARG A 601 2.78 -1.44 5.15
N PHE A 602 3.54 -0.63 5.87
CA PHE A 602 4.97 -0.81 6.08
C PHE A 602 5.20 -1.75 7.26
N TYR A 603 6.09 -2.71 7.10
CA TYR A 603 6.41 -3.71 8.12
C TYR A 603 7.88 -3.62 8.52
N PRO A 604 8.23 -3.26 9.77
CA PRO A 604 9.63 -3.18 10.21
C PRO A 604 10.40 -4.47 9.89
N THR A 605 11.58 -4.32 9.27
CA THR A 605 12.33 -5.41 8.65
C THR A 605 12.67 -6.50 9.67
N HIS A 606 13.03 -6.12 10.89
CA HIS A 606 13.36 -7.04 11.97
C HIS A 606 12.18 -7.90 12.45
N LYS A 607 10.93 -7.50 12.22
CA LYS A 607 9.74 -8.31 12.54
C LYS A 607 9.34 -9.22 11.38
N LEU A 608 9.36 -8.70 10.15
CA LEU A 608 8.85 -9.43 8.98
C LEU A 608 9.88 -10.37 8.35
N LEU A 609 11.14 -9.94 8.19
CA LEU A 609 12.16 -10.71 7.48
C LEU A 609 12.40 -12.10 8.11
N PRO A 610 12.44 -12.28 9.44
CA PRO A 610 12.57 -13.61 10.05
C PRO A 610 11.43 -14.58 9.72
N LEU A 611 10.23 -14.08 9.44
CA LEU A 611 9.12 -14.91 8.97
C LEU A 611 9.35 -15.31 7.51
N LEU A 612 9.77 -14.38 6.64
CA LEU A 612 9.94 -14.68 5.22
C LEU A 612 11.15 -15.60 4.93
N ASP A 613 12.26 -15.40 5.65
CA ASP A 613 13.55 -16.03 5.35
C ASP A 613 14.04 -17.04 6.41
N GLY A 614 13.35 -17.11 7.56
CA GLY A 614 13.71 -17.94 8.71
C GLY A 614 14.68 -17.24 9.68
N GLN A 615 14.34 -17.29 10.98
CA GLN A 615 15.08 -16.63 12.07
C GLN A 615 16.60 -16.85 12.01
N ALA A 616 17.06 -18.11 11.87
CA ALA A 616 18.47 -18.45 11.89
C ALA A 616 19.26 -17.81 10.72
N LYS A 617 18.68 -17.79 9.52
CA LYS A 617 19.28 -17.17 8.34
C LYS A 617 19.39 -15.65 8.52
N VAL A 618 18.32 -15.01 8.99
CA VAL A 618 18.28 -13.55 9.20
C VAL A 618 19.28 -13.14 10.28
N LEU A 619 19.37 -13.87 11.40
CA LEU A 619 20.37 -13.59 12.43
C LEU A 619 21.80 -13.67 11.89
N ALA A 620 22.11 -14.68 11.07
CA ALA A 620 23.45 -14.86 10.48
C ALA A 620 23.79 -13.78 9.42
N GLU A 621 22.80 -13.18 8.75
CA GLU A 621 22.99 -12.06 7.83
C GLU A 621 23.15 -10.73 8.57
N VAL A 622 22.30 -10.50 9.58
CA VAL A 622 22.33 -9.33 10.47
C VAL A 622 23.65 -9.23 11.24
N GLN A 623 24.21 -10.36 11.70
CA GLN A 623 25.55 -10.43 12.29
C GLN A 623 26.70 -10.06 11.34
N LYS A 624 26.48 -10.15 10.02
CA LYS A 624 27.45 -9.74 8.98
C LYS A 624 27.21 -8.32 8.46
N GLY A 625 26.32 -7.57 9.11
CA GLY A 625 25.91 -6.23 8.69
C GLY A 625 24.97 -6.18 7.49
N ILE A 626 24.36 -7.30 7.10
CA ILE A 626 23.49 -7.39 5.91
C ILE A 626 22.03 -7.24 6.34
N VAL A 627 21.42 -6.09 6.06
CA VAL A 627 19.99 -5.84 6.32
C VAL A 627 19.24 -5.55 5.02
N ARG A 628 18.69 -6.61 4.42
CA ARG A 628 17.88 -6.51 3.18
C ARG A 628 16.66 -5.60 3.35
N ASP A 629 16.21 -4.99 2.26
CA ASP A 629 14.86 -4.42 2.22
C ASP A 629 13.82 -5.55 2.02
N VAL A 630 12.72 -5.45 2.76
CA VAL A 630 11.57 -6.36 2.69
C VAL A 630 10.34 -5.70 2.05
N GLN A 631 10.27 -4.36 2.00
CA GLN A 631 9.07 -3.64 1.52
C GLN A 631 8.77 -3.90 0.04
N GLN A 632 9.83 -4.04 -0.78
CA GLN A 632 9.75 -4.33 -2.22
C GLN A 632 9.40 -5.79 -2.54
N ARG A 633 9.49 -6.70 -1.56
CA ARG A 633 9.13 -8.12 -1.73
C ARG A 633 7.64 -8.38 -1.53
N LEU A 634 6.93 -7.44 -0.93
CA LEU A 634 5.50 -7.53 -0.65
C LEU A 634 4.68 -7.04 -1.84
N ASN A 635 3.63 -7.79 -2.17
CA ASN A 635 2.60 -7.39 -3.12
C ASN A 635 1.96 -6.05 -2.76
N GLN A 636 1.24 -5.49 -3.73
CA GLN A 636 0.48 -4.25 -3.60
C GLN A 636 -1.03 -4.60 -3.55
N ARG A 637 -1.82 -3.93 -2.70
CA ARG A 637 -3.24 -4.27 -2.46
C ARG A 637 -4.03 -4.47 -3.76
N ILE A 638 -4.08 -3.46 -4.63
CA ILE A 638 -4.93 -3.49 -5.82
C ILE A 638 -4.38 -4.42 -6.90
N ASP A 639 -3.05 -4.48 -7.07
CA ASP A 639 -2.41 -5.36 -8.06
C ASP A 639 -2.66 -6.87 -7.79
N THR A 640 -3.18 -7.23 -6.60
CA THR A 640 -3.48 -8.61 -6.21
C THR A 640 -4.81 -9.13 -6.77
N PHE A 641 -5.73 -8.27 -7.23
CA PHE A 641 -7.11 -8.65 -7.56
C PHE A 641 -7.57 -8.15 -8.93
N LYS A 642 -8.47 -8.89 -9.57
CA LYS A 642 -8.98 -8.62 -10.94
C LYS A 642 -10.50 -8.42 -11.01
N THR A 643 -11.19 -8.41 -9.87
CA THR A 643 -12.65 -8.19 -9.79
C THR A 643 -12.99 -6.72 -9.66
N ALA A 644 -14.26 -6.39 -9.89
CA ALA A 644 -14.82 -5.08 -9.58
C ALA A 644 -14.55 -4.66 -8.12
N TYR A 645 -14.45 -3.35 -7.91
CA TYR A 645 -14.25 -2.76 -6.59
C TYR A 645 -15.56 -2.79 -5.79
N ILE A 646 -15.52 -3.28 -4.55
CA ILE A 646 -16.70 -3.40 -3.69
C ILE A 646 -16.87 -2.16 -2.79
N GLY A 647 -15.78 -1.49 -2.43
CA GLY A 647 -15.83 -0.27 -1.62
C GLY A 647 -16.15 -0.52 -0.15
N GLN A 648 -16.80 0.48 0.46
CA GLN A 648 -17.07 0.51 1.89
C GLN A 648 -18.11 -0.56 2.31
N LYS A 649 -17.79 -1.30 3.36
CA LYS A 649 -18.70 -2.12 4.16
C LYS A 649 -18.88 -1.50 5.53
N ARG A 650 -20.05 -1.74 6.14
CA ARG A 650 -20.40 -1.17 7.44
C ARG A 650 -19.54 -1.75 8.56
N THR A 651 -19.31 -3.06 8.55
CA THR A 651 -18.50 -3.77 9.55
C THR A 651 -17.52 -4.76 8.91
N ARG A 652 -16.54 -5.19 9.68
CA ARG A 652 -15.54 -6.17 9.28
C ARG A 652 -16.17 -7.56 9.14
N VAL A 653 -17.16 -7.88 9.97
CA VAL A 653 -17.97 -9.11 9.83
C VAL A 653 -18.78 -9.11 8.53
N GLU A 654 -19.41 -7.99 8.17
CA GLU A 654 -20.15 -7.83 6.90
C GLU A 654 -19.22 -7.95 5.67
N THR A 655 -17.95 -7.57 5.82
CA THR A 655 -16.91 -7.75 4.81
C THR A 655 -16.64 -9.23 4.52
N PHE A 656 -16.71 -10.10 5.52
CA PHE A 656 -16.56 -11.56 5.34
C PHE A 656 -17.86 -12.21 4.84
N GLY A 657 -19.01 -11.86 5.44
CA GLY A 657 -20.29 -12.49 5.14
C GLY A 657 -20.23 -14.02 5.33
N PRO A 658 -20.76 -14.84 4.41
CA PRO A 658 -20.78 -16.30 4.54
C PRO A 658 -19.42 -16.97 4.31
N ALA A 659 -18.31 -16.22 4.33
CA ALA A 659 -16.95 -16.75 4.30
C ALA A 659 -16.39 -17.15 5.68
N LEU A 660 -17.20 -17.03 6.73
CA LEU A 660 -16.96 -17.51 8.09
C LEU A 660 -18.25 -18.15 8.63
N PRO A 661 -18.17 -19.17 9.50
CA PRO A 661 -19.36 -19.75 10.12
C PRO A 661 -20.15 -18.74 11.00
N PRO A 662 -21.49 -18.82 11.05
CA PRO A 662 -22.32 -18.04 11.97
C PRO A 662 -21.86 -18.19 13.42
N GLY A 663 -21.87 -17.10 14.17
CA GLY A 663 -21.36 -17.08 15.55
C GLY A 663 -19.83 -17.04 15.68
N SER A 664 -19.08 -16.93 14.57
CA SER A 664 -17.64 -16.62 14.62
C SER A 664 -17.38 -15.31 15.36
N VAL A 665 -16.63 -15.37 16.46
CA VAL A 665 -16.27 -14.20 17.28
C VAL A 665 -14.88 -13.70 16.91
N ILE A 666 -14.76 -12.39 16.71
CA ILE A 666 -13.48 -11.69 16.52
C ILE A 666 -13.28 -10.82 17.75
N GLN A 667 -12.21 -11.08 18.50
CA GLN A 667 -11.91 -10.48 19.81
C GLN A 667 -11.16 -9.16 19.63
N PHE A 668 -11.86 -8.16 19.09
CA PHE A 668 -11.34 -6.81 18.95
C PHE A 668 -10.97 -6.20 20.31
N GLU A 669 -9.87 -5.44 20.34
CA GLU A 669 -9.50 -4.65 21.51
C GLU A 669 -10.50 -3.49 21.69
N GLN A 670 -10.65 -2.96 22.92
CA GLN A 670 -11.58 -1.84 23.22
C GLN A 670 -11.33 -0.56 22.39
N SER A 671 -10.17 -0.44 21.77
CA SER A 671 -9.79 0.62 20.83
C SER A 671 -10.45 0.50 19.45
N VAL A 672 -11.09 -0.63 19.12
CA VAL A 672 -11.75 -0.91 17.85
C VAL A 672 -13.26 -1.04 18.08
N ARG A 673 -14.01 -0.02 17.66
CA ARG A 673 -15.47 0.02 17.75
C ARG A 673 -16.04 0.27 16.36
N GLU A 674 -16.71 -0.71 15.76
CA GLU A 674 -17.36 -0.54 14.46
C GLU A 674 -18.70 0.17 14.62
N ASP A 675 -19.10 0.98 13.62
CA ASP A 675 -20.35 1.75 13.70
C ASP A 675 -21.57 0.79 13.58
N GLY A 676 -22.32 0.63 14.68
CA GLY A 676 -23.52 -0.20 14.74
C GLY A 676 -23.28 -1.67 15.16
N ALA A 677 -22.20 -1.93 15.92
CA ALA A 677 -21.93 -3.19 16.61
C ALA A 677 -22.36 -3.15 18.09
#